data_AF-A0A143Y8H4-F1
#
_entry.id   AF-A0A143Y8H4-F1
#
_cell.length_a   1.000
_cell.length_b   1.000
_cell.length_c   1.000
_cell.angle_alpha   90.00
_cell.angle_beta   90.00
_cell.angle_gamma   90.00
#
_symmetry.space_group_name_H-M   'P 1'
#
loop_
_entity.id
_entity.type
_entity.pdbx_description
1 polymer ?
#
loop_
_entity_poly.entity_id
_entity_poly.type
_entity_poly.pdbx_seq_one_letter_code
_entity_poly.pdbx_strand_id
1 'polypeptide(L)'
;MKKNNFLKSSGFYVLIFLAIIAVVSMITGGMETETSQEISSSEFMDALNSEEVDNFTIQPGAGVYEISGEYRSEQELEVADSSSDLLLFDDTTSTTTKNFTTRVLPNDETLKQITESAETTETQMVSLEEDQSGAWISILFSVLPIVIFIFFMYMMMGQAGGGQGGNRNVMNFGKTKSEDATKKPIKVRFSDVAGAEEEKQELVEVVEFLKDPRRFTALGARIPAGVLLEGPPGTGKTLLAKAVAGEAGVPFFSISGSEFVEMFVGVGASRVRDLFDQAKKAAPAIIFIDEIDAVGRQRGAGMGGGHDEREQTLNQLLVEMDGFSGNEGIIVIAATNRSDVLDPALLRPGRFDRQILVGRPDVKGREAILKVHSRNKPLASNVDLKVVAQQTPGFSGADLENLLNEAALVAARRNKTKIDALDVDEAHDRVIAGPAKRDRVISKREREMVAYHEAGHTIVGMVLSDARIVHKVTIVPRGRAGGYAIMLPKEDRFLMTKDELLEQVVGLLGGRVAEEVVFNVQTTGASNDFEQATGLIRSMVTEYGMSDKLGTVQYEGNHQVFVGRDYGQTKAYSEDIAYQIDSEVRRMMNDAHIRARQIIEEHREQLNLIAEKLLELETLDEKTIRSLFETGQMPSDSNTEEYPSEKAQSFEEAKRALEKKEAEKIH
;
A
#
# COMPACT_ATOMS: atom_id res chain seq x y z
N MET A 1 -22.65 46.77 -18.18
CA MET A 1 -23.75 46.31 -17.29
C MET A 1 -24.24 44.94 -17.75
N LYS A 2 -23.71 43.86 -17.16
CA LYS A 2 -24.31 42.51 -17.25
C LYS A 2 -25.01 42.27 -15.91
N LYS A 3 -26.34 42.11 -15.90
CA LYS A 3 -27.12 41.84 -14.70
C LYS A 3 -26.71 40.46 -14.14
N ASN A 4 -26.27 40.44 -12.89
CA ASN A 4 -25.94 39.23 -12.14
C ASN A 4 -27.16 38.30 -12.06
N ASN A 5 -27.05 37.10 -12.63
CA ASN A 5 -28.02 36.01 -12.51
C ASN A 5 -27.75 35.11 -11.28
N PHE A 6 -27.10 35.63 -10.25
CA PHE A 6 -26.77 34.86 -9.04
C PHE A 6 -28.04 34.41 -8.28
N LEU A 7 -29.06 35.26 -8.27
CA LEU A 7 -30.39 35.02 -7.70
C LEU A 7 -31.18 33.88 -8.39
N LYS A 8 -30.73 33.35 -9.54
CA LYS A 8 -31.40 32.26 -10.27
C LYS A 8 -30.65 30.92 -10.20
N SER A 9 -29.50 30.86 -9.53
CA SER A 9 -28.75 29.60 -9.39
C SER A 9 -29.27 28.80 -8.19
N SER A 10 -29.34 27.48 -8.32
CA SER A 10 -29.67 26.56 -7.22
C SER A 10 -28.74 26.74 -6.01
N GLY A 11 -27.50 27.19 -6.20
CA GLY A 11 -26.52 27.44 -5.14
C GLY A 11 -26.87 28.61 -4.22
N PHE A 12 -27.50 29.68 -4.73
CA PHE A 12 -27.94 30.81 -3.90
C PHE A 12 -29.02 30.39 -2.89
N TYR A 13 -29.88 29.48 -3.34
CA TYR A 13 -30.96 28.93 -2.55
C TYR A 13 -30.42 27.99 -1.45
N VAL A 14 -29.45 27.13 -1.75
CA VAL A 14 -28.78 26.29 -0.73
C VAL A 14 -28.09 27.14 0.35
N LEU A 15 -27.48 28.27 -0.03
CA LEU A 15 -26.86 29.20 0.93
C LEU A 15 -27.87 29.86 1.88
N ILE A 16 -29.05 30.25 1.38
CA ILE A 16 -30.13 30.78 2.23
C ILE A 16 -30.64 29.72 3.19
N PHE A 17 -30.80 28.47 2.73
CA PHE A 17 -31.24 27.37 3.57
C PHE A 17 -30.24 27.09 4.71
N LEU A 18 -28.94 27.05 4.40
CA LEU A 18 -27.89 26.90 5.42
C LEU A 18 -27.85 28.08 6.40
N ALA A 19 -28.06 29.31 5.93
CA ALA A 19 -28.13 30.47 6.80
C ALA A 19 -29.33 30.43 7.76
N ILE A 20 -30.49 29.94 7.30
CA ILE A 20 -31.68 29.76 8.15
C ILE A 20 -31.42 28.68 9.19
N ILE A 21 -30.81 27.55 8.82
CA ILE A 21 -30.42 26.50 9.78
C ILE A 21 -29.45 27.06 10.82
N ALA A 22 -28.45 27.84 10.41
CA ALA A 22 -27.50 28.45 11.34
C ALA A 22 -28.19 29.41 12.33
N VAL A 23 -29.16 30.20 11.88
CA VAL A 23 -29.93 31.11 12.75
C VAL A 23 -30.83 30.32 13.70
N VAL A 24 -31.51 29.27 13.23
CA VAL A 24 -32.34 28.40 14.08
C VAL A 24 -31.47 27.71 15.13
N SER A 25 -30.31 27.16 14.72
CA SER A 25 -29.34 26.52 15.62
C SER A 25 -28.80 27.50 16.68
N MET A 26 -28.57 28.75 16.31
CA MET A 26 -28.10 29.79 17.23
C MET A 26 -29.17 30.23 18.24
N ILE A 27 -30.45 30.19 17.83
CA ILE A 27 -31.59 30.49 18.73
C ILE A 27 -31.87 29.32 19.66
N THR A 28 -31.73 28.08 19.19
CA THR A 28 -31.91 26.88 20.04
C THR A 28 -30.71 26.60 20.96
N GLY A 29 -29.50 27.02 20.58
CA GLY A 29 -28.29 26.87 21.40
C GLY A 29 -28.19 27.86 22.58
N GLY A 30 -29.14 28.79 22.73
CA GLY A 30 -29.17 29.76 23.83
C GLY A 30 -29.98 29.33 25.06
N MET A 31 -30.40 28.07 25.14
CA MET A 31 -31.08 27.52 26.30
C MET A 31 -30.00 27.00 27.27
N GLU A 32 -29.51 27.88 28.16
CA GLU A 32 -28.57 27.53 29.24
C GLU A 32 -29.07 26.29 29.99
N THR A 33 -28.35 25.18 29.85
CA THR A 33 -28.62 23.95 30.62
C THR A 33 -27.79 24.07 31.89
N GLU A 34 -28.42 24.30 33.04
CA GLU A 34 -27.75 24.21 34.34
C GLU A 34 -27.07 22.84 34.43
N THR A 35 -25.75 22.82 34.66
CA THR A 35 -24.97 21.58 34.70
C THR A 35 -25.35 20.76 35.93
N SER A 36 -26.28 19.81 35.81
CA SER A 36 -26.56 18.81 36.85
C SER A 36 -25.64 17.59 36.69
N GLN A 37 -25.18 17.04 37.80
CA GLN A 37 -24.40 15.81 37.82
C GLN A 37 -25.33 14.60 37.65
N GLU A 38 -25.09 13.74 36.65
CA GLU A 38 -25.82 12.47 36.55
C GLU A 38 -25.16 11.43 37.48
N ILE A 39 -25.88 10.99 38.51
CA ILE A 39 -25.40 10.02 39.51
C ILE A 39 -26.14 8.68 39.38
N SER A 40 -25.48 7.58 39.74
CA SER A 40 -26.13 6.27 39.74
C SER A 40 -27.19 6.15 40.85
N SER A 41 -28.16 5.25 40.66
CA SER A 41 -29.23 5.03 41.64
C SER A 41 -28.70 4.53 43.00
N SER A 42 -27.57 3.83 43.02
CA SER A 42 -26.89 3.39 44.26
C SER A 42 -26.23 4.56 44.98
N GLU A 43 -25.52 5.42 44.26
CA GLU A 43 -24.86 6.60 44.84
C GLU A 43 -25.87 7.60 45.40
N PHE A 44 -27.02 7.74 44.74
CA PHE A 44 -28.13 8.52 45.29
C PHE A 44 -28.63 7.95 46.62
N MET A 45 -28.83 6.63 46.71
CA MET A 45 -29.30 6.00 47.95
C MET A 45 -28.27 6.12 49.07
N ASP A 46 -26.98 6.01 48.76
CA ASP A 46 -25.90 6.21 49.72
C ASP A 46 -25.86 7.66 50.22
N ALA A 47 -25.97 8.64 49.31
CA ALA A 47 -26.01 10.06 49.66
C ALA A 47 -27.27 10.46 50.46
N LEU A 48 -28.41 9.81 50.18
CA LEU A 48 -29.64 10.01 50.95
C LEU A 48 -29.49 9.45 52.37
N ASN A 49 -28.90 8.26 52.51
CA ASN A 49 -28.68 7.62 53.82
C ASN A 49 -27.58 8.32 54.64
N SER A 50 -26.66 9.06 54.01
CA SER A 50 -25.61 9.83 54.69
C SER A 50 -25.98 11.28 55.03
N GLU A 51 -27.24 11.69 54.82
CA GLU A 51 -27.76 13.06 55.04
C GLU A 51 -27.11 14.15 54.15
N GLU A 52 -26.55 13.78 53.00
CA GLU A 52 -25.86 14.72 52.09
C GLU A 52 -26.82 15.47 51.14
N VAL A 53 -28.05 14.97 50.98
CA VAL A 53 -29.10 15.56 50.13
C VAL A 53 -29.92 16.58 50.93
N ASP A 54 -30.14 17.78 50.37
CA ASP A 54 -30.95 18.83 50.99
C ASP A 54 -32.43 18.67 50.64
N ASN A 55 -32.72 18.56 49.35
CA ASN A 55 -34.05 18.38 48.80
C ASN A 55 -33.98 17.56 47.51
N PHE A 56 -35.04 16.83 47.20
CA PHE A 56 -35.15 16.16 45.91
C PHE A 56 -36.61 16.08 45.44
N THR A 57 -36.75 16.04 44.12
CA THR A 57 -38.03 15.95 43.42
C THR A 57 -38.08 14.66 42.63
N ILE A 58 -39.24 14.01 42.60
CA ILE A 58 -39.46 12.80 41.79
C ILE A 58 -40.46 13.15 40.70
N GLN A 59 -40.06 12.94 39.44
CA GLN A 59 -40.92 13.13 38.28
C GLN A 59 -41.01 11.81 37.46
N PRO A 60 -42.20 11.28 37.21
CA PRO A 60 -42.37 10.14 36.30
C PRO A 60 -42.21 10.59 34.84
N GLY A 61 -41.34 9.92 34.07
CA GLY A 61 -41.13 10.22 32.65
C GLY A 61 -40.74 8.98 31.86
N ALA A 62 -41.44 8.72 30.73
CA ALA A 62 -41.09 7.71 29.72
C ALA A 62 -40.65 6.31 30.26
N GLY A 63 -41.27 5.83 31.34
CA GLY A 63 -41.01 4.49 31.90
C GLY A 63 -39.92 4.42 32.98
N VAL A 64 -39.36 5.55 33.40
CA VAL A 64 -38.46 5.70 34.55
C VAL A 64 -38.93 6.82 35.48
N TYR A 65 -38.49 6.80 36.73
CA TYR A 65 -38.59 7.96 37.62
C TYR A 65 -37.29 8.75 37.52
N GLU A 66 -37.40 10.00 37.10
CA GLU A 66 -36.29 10.96 37.13
C GLU A 66 -36.34 11.67 38.49
N ILE A 67 -35.26 11.54 39.24
CA ILE A 67 -35.10 12.16 40.55
C ILE A 67 -34.06 13.26 40.40
N SER A 68 -34.45 14.50 40.68
CA SER A 68 -33.57 15.67 40.62
C SER A 68 -33.52 16.34 41.97
N GLY A 69 -32.33 16.62 42.50
CA GLY A 69 -32.17 17.18 43.83
C GLY A 69 -30.90 18.01 43.99
N GLU A 70 -30.77 18.63 45.16
CA GLU A 70 -29.63 19.49 45.52
C GLU A 70 -28.87 18.88 46.70
N TYR A 71 -27.54 18.88 46.63
CA TYR A 71 -26.66 18.52 47.75
C TYR A 71 -26.53 19.67 48.74
N ARG A 72 -26.33 19.34 50.03
CA ARG A 72 -26.06 20.34 51.08
C ARG A 72 -24.72 21.07 50.90
N SER A 73 -23.77 20.49 50.17
CA SER A 73 -22.44 21.06 49.90
C SER A 73 -22.05 20.89 48.43
N GLU A 74 -21.31 21.87 47.88
CA GLU A 74 -20.85 21.87 46.48
C GLU A 74 -19.91 20.69 46.20
N GLN A 75 -20.14 19.98 45.09
CA GLN A 75 -19.24 18.93 44.60
C GLN A 75 -18.50 19.39 43.33
N GLU A 76 -17.23 19.00 43.19
CA GLU A 76 -16.41 19.26 41.99
C GLU A 76 -16.71 18.22 40.91
N LEU A 77 -17.12 18.69 39.72
CA LEU A 77 -17.30 17.89 38.51
C LEU A 77 -16.14 18.13 37.54
N GLU A 78 -15.56 17.05 37.03
CA GLU A 78 -14.73 17.08 35.82
C GLU A 78 -15.64 16.91 34.60
N VAL A 79 -15.93 17.99 33.88
CA VAL A 79 -16.73 17.92 32.66
C VAL A 79 -15.80 17.71 31.48
N ALA A 80 -15.81 16.51 30.91
CA ALA A 80 -15.26 16.28 29.58
C ALA A 80 -16.21 16.91 28.55
N ASP A 81 -15.73 17.95 27.86
CA ASP A 81 -16.54 18.75 26.94
C ASP A 81 -16.85 17.96 25.66
N SER A 82 -17.83 17.04 25.72
CA SER A 82 -18.27 16.21 24.60
C SER A 82 -19.26 16.96 23.69
N SER A 83 -18.99 18.23 23.40
CA SER A 83 -19.84 19.11 22.61
C SER A 83 -19.18 19.60 21.31
N SER A 84 -18.01 19.06 20.95
CA SER A 84 -17.37 19.32 19.66
C SER A 84 -17.27 18.02 18.83
N ASP A 85 -18.25 17.78 17.96
CA ASP A 85 -18.23 16.74 16.91
C ASP A 85 -17.22 17.08 15.78
N LEU A 86 -16.10 17.71 16.15
CA LEU A 86 -15.00 18.12 15.29
C LEU A 86 -13.68 18.03 16.11
N LEU A 87 -13.16 16.81 16.17
CA LEU A 87 -11.95 16.34 16.87
C LEU A 87 -10.68 17.16 16.60
N LEU A 88 -10.45 18.30 17.27
CA LEU A 88 -9.14 19.00 17.18
C LEU A 88 -8.61 19.70 18.45
N PHE A 89 -9.33 19.78 19.58
CA PHE A 89 -8.77 20.36 20.82
C PHE A 89 -9.35 19.67 22.07
N ASP A 90 -8.47 19.12 22.90
CA ASP A 90 -8.76 18.44 24.16
C ASP A 90 -8.37 19.41 25.29
N ASP A 91 -9.37 20.03 25.94
CA ASP A 91 -9.15 20.93 27.08
C ASP A 91 -10.21 20.60 28.14
N THR A 92 -9.77 19.99 29.24
CA THR A 92 -10.63 19.56 30.35
C THR A 92 -10.78 20.70 31.36
N THR A 93 -12.02 21.17 31.61
CA THR A 93 -12.32 22.15 32.65
C THR A 93 -13.15 21.52 33.78
N SER A 94 -12.73 21.72 35.05
CA SER A 94 -13.53 21.34 36.22
C SER A 94 -14.47 22.47 36.65
N THR A 95 -15.71 22.13 36.97
CA THR A 95 -16.77 23.05 37.44
C THR A 95 -17.42 22.47 38.70
N THR A 96 -17.77 23.30 39.68
CA THR A 96 -18.53 22.83 40.86
C THR A 96 -20.03 22.88 40.60
N THR A 97 -20.79 21.84 40.99
CA THR A 97 -22.26 21.86 40.96
C THR A 97 -22.86 21.42 42.29
N LYS A 98 -24.08 21.90 42.57
CA LYS A 98 -24.90 21.45 43.69
C LYS A 98 -26.04 20.52 43.27
N ASN A 99 -26.38 20.50 41.98
CA ASN A 99 -27.56 19.82 41.49
C ASN A 99 -27.18 18.44 40.94
N PHE A 100 -27.95 17.42 41.28
CA PHE A 100 -27.82 16.08 40.72
C PHE A 100 -29.13 15.61 40.09
N THR A 101 -29.00 14.68 39.15
CA THR A 101 -30.12 13.97 38.53
C THR A 101 -29.80 12.48 38.52
N THR A 102 -30.78 11.64 38.87
CA THR A 102 -30.66 10.19 38.77
C THR A 102 -31.92 9.58 38.18
N ARG A 103 -31.80 8.42 37.54
CA ARG A 103 -32.90 7.71 36.89
C ARG A 103 -33.09 6.37 37.56
N VAL A 104 -34.27 6.15 38.12
CA VAL A 104 -34.61 4.93 38.85
C VAL A 104 -35.71 4.18 38.11
N LEU A 105 -35.54 2.87 37.96
CA LEU A 105 -36.56 2.01 37.38
C LEU A 105 -37.78 1.93 38.33
N PRO A 106 -39.02 1.99 37.80
CA PRO A 106 -40.22 1.95 38.62
C PRO A 106 -40.40 0.55 39.21
N ASN A 107 -39.95 0.35 40.44
CA ASN A 107 -40.23 -0.84 41.24
C ASN A 107 -40.87 -0.41 42.57
N ASP A 108 -41.97 -1.06 42.96
CA ASP A 108 -42.71 -0.72 44.18
C ASP A 108 -41.85 -0.84 45.45
N GLU A 109 -40.82 -1.68 45.41
CA GLU A 109 -39.87 -1.88 46.51
C GLU A 109 -38.85 -0.75 46.63
N THR A 110 -38.36 -0.19 45.50
CA THR A 110 -37.39 0.92 45.49
C THR A 110 -38.05 2.23 45.88
N LEU A 111 -39.29 2.48 45.47
CA LEU A 111 -40.05 3.66 45.89
C LEU A 111 -40.32 3.66 47.40
N LYS A 112 -40.61 2.50 47.99
CA LYS A 112 -40.79 2.38 49.45
C LYS A 112 -39.50 2.68 50.20
N GLN A 113 -38.37 2.14 49.74
CA GLN A 113 -37.06 2.41 50.35
C GLN A 113 -36.67 3.89 50.26
N ILE A 114 -36.90 4.54 49.11
CA ILE A 114 -36.64 5.97 48.95
C ILE A 114 -37.54 6.81 49.86
N THR A 115 -38.81 6.42 50.03
CA THR A 115 -39.75 7.13 50.90
C THR A 115 -39.41 6.94 52.37
N GLU A 116 -39.10 5.71 52.81
CA GLU A 116 -38.70 5.40 54.19
C GLU A 116 -37.38 6.08 54.57
N SER A 117 -36.37 6.07 53.67
CA SER A 117 -35.11 6.78 53.90
C SER A 117 -35.34 8.29 54.01
N ALA A 118 -36.13 8.89 53.10
CA ALA A 118 -36.42 10.33 53.11
C ALA A 118 -37.18 10.79 54.37
N GLU A 119 -38.10 9.97 54.89
CA GLU A 119 -38.80 10.22 56.17
C GLU A 119 -37.87 10.13 57.38
N THR A 120 -36.85 9.27 57.33
CA THR A 120 -35.89 9.07 58.43
C THR A 120 -34.89 10.23 58.53
N THR A 121 -34.55 10.88 57.42
CA THR A 121 -33.58 11.99 57.33
C THR A 121 -34.22 13.40 57.25
N GLU A 122 -35.54 13.53 57.47
CA GLU A 122 -36.29 14.81 57.40
C GLU A 122 -36.10 15.60 56.08
N THR A 123 -35.86 14.90 54.97
CA THR A 123 -35.60 15.49 53.65
C THR A 123 -36.92 15.84 52.94
N GLN A 124 -37.04 17.06 52.40
CA GLN A 124 -38.27 17.47 51.68
C GLN A 124 -38.38 16.80 50.31
N MET A 125 -39.36 15.91 50.17
CA MET A 125 -39.71 15.26 48.90
C MET A 125 -40.94 15.92 48.27
N VAL A 126 -40.81 16.37 47.02
CA VAL A 126 -41.90 16.96 46.23
C VAL A 126 -42.12 16.13 44.97
N SER A 127 -43.34 15.60 44.78
CA SER A 127 -43.72 14.92 43.55
C SER A 127 -44.25 15.92 42.52
N LEU A 128 -43.71 15.86 41.30
CA LEU A 128 -44.14 16.70 40.17
C LEU A 128 -44.89 15.84 39.13
N GLU A 129 -45.92 16.41 38.50
CA GLU A 129 -46.66 15.76 37.39
C GLU A 129 -45.88 15.83 36.07
N GLU A 130 -46.20 14.93 35.13
CA GLU A 130 -45.52 14.79 33.82
C GLU A 130 -45.69 16.06 32.96
N ASP A 131 -44.58 16.73 32.61
CA ASP A 131 -44.62 17.98 31.84
C ASP A 131 -44.87 17.73 30.34
N GLN A 132 -46.14 17.73 29.94
CA GLN A 132 -46.54 17.54 28.54
C GLN A 132 -46.35 18.80 27.66
N SER A 133 -45.89 19.93 28.22
CA SER A 133 -45.79 21.19 27.49
C SER A 133 -44.62 21.22 26.49
N GLY A 134 -43.54 20.48 26.76
CA GLY A 134 -42.36 20.39 25.90
C GLY A 134 -42.56 19.58 24.61
N ALA A 135 -43.52 18.64 24.58
CA ALA A 135 -43.74 17.76 23.43
C ALA A 135 -44.23 18.53 22.19
N TRP A 136 -45.16 19.48 22.36
CA TRP A 136 -45.69 20.28 21.25
C TRP A 136 -44.67 21.29 20.71
N ILE A 137 -43.85 21.85 21.59
CA ILE A 137 -42.78 22.77 21.22
C ILE A 137 -41.67 22.01 20.48
N SER A 138 -41.30 20.81 20.93
CA SER A 138 -40.34 19.91 20.26
C SER A 138 -40.85 19.43 18.90
N ILE A 139 -42.13 19.09 18.78
CA ILE A 139 -42.76 18.74 17.49
C ILE A 139 -42.73 19.94 16.55
N LEU A 140 -43.02 21.15 17.04
CA LEU A 140 -42.97 22.35 16.20
C LEU A 140 -41.55 22.60 15.67
N PHE A 141 -40.52 22.53 16.51
CA PHE A 141 -39.12 22.72 16.10
C PHE A 141 -38.55 21.58 15.25
N SER A 142 -39.04 20.35 15.39
CA SER A 142 -38.62 19.22 14.55
C SER A 142 -39.31 19.21 13.17
N VAL A 143 -40.55 19.71 13.08
CA VAL A 143 -41.32 19.75 11.83
C VAL A 143 -41.02 21.02 11.01
N LEU A 144 -40.67 22.14 11.65
CA LEU A 144 -40.37 23.41 10.96
C LEU A 144 -39.29 23.29 9.86
N PRO A 145 -38.14 22.59 10.08
CA PRO A 145 -37.12 22.42 9.04
C PRO A 145 -37.61 21.59 7.85
N ILE A 146 -38.44 20.56 8.10
CA ILE A 146 -39.02 19.70 7.07
C ILE A 146 -40.00 20.50 6.21
N VAL A 147 -40.85 21.33 6.83
CA VAL A 147 -41.80 22.19 6.12
C VAL A 147 -41.08 23.25 5.28
N ILE A 148 -40.04 23.88 5.83
CA ILE A 148 -39.19 24.82 5.09
C ILE A 148 -38.51 24.12 3.91
N PHE A 149 -37.98 22.91 4.10
CA PHE A 149 -37.36 22.12 3.04
C PHE A 149 -38.34 21.75 1.93
N ILE A 150 -39.55 21.31 2.27
CA ILE A 150 -40.61 20.99 1.30
C ILE A 150 -41.04 22.24 0.52
N PHE A 151 -41.24 23.37 1.20
CA PHE A 151 -41.57 24.64 0.56
C PHE A 151 -40.48 25.09 -0.42
N PHE A 152 -39.23 24.91 -0.03
CA PHE A 152 -38.07 25.26 -0.84
C PHE A 152 -37.89 24.34 -2.06
N MET A 153 -38.09 23.03 -1.87
CA MET A 153 -38.10 22.04 -2.94
C MET A 153 -39.24 22.30 -3.93
N TYR A 154 -40.42 22.71 -3.45
CA TYR A 154 -41.54 23.09 -4.30
C TYR A 154 -41.24 24.34 -5.13
N MET A 155 -40.57 25.34 -4.54
CA MET A 155 -40.10 26.53 -5.27
C MET A 155 -39.00 26.21 -6.30
N MET A 156 -38.09 25.27 -5.98
CA MET A 156 -37.05 24.80 -6.90
C MET A 156 -37.65 24.03 -8.09
N MET A 157 -38.67 23.19 -7.86
CA MET A 157 -39.41 22.51 -8.93
C MET A 157 -40.25 23.50 -9.76
N GLY A 158 -40.83 24.52 -9.13
CA GLY A 158 -41.59 25.58 -9.81
C GLY A 158 -40.74 26.48 -10.72
N GLN A 159 -39.45 26.65 -10.42
CA GLN A 159 -38.52 27.46 -11.24
C GLN A 159 -37.67 26.61 -12.21
N ALA A 160 -37.58 25.29 -12.00
CA ALA A 160 -37.02 24.35 -12.97
C ALA A 160 -38.04 23.87 -14.04
N GLY A 161 -39.33 24.17 -13.85
CA GLY A 161 -40.44 23.81 -14.72
C GLY A 161 -40.59 24.61 -16.03
N GLY A 162 -39.49 25.09 -16.61
CA GLY A 162 -39.47 25.82 -17.89
C GLY A 162 -38.66 25.16 -19.01
N GLY A 163 -38.12 23.95 -18.79
CA GLY A 163 -37.28 23.24 -19.76
C GLY A 163 -37.56 21.75 -19.76
N GLN A 164 -38.23 21.29 -20.81
CA GLN A 164 -38.42 19.90 -21.20
C GLN A 164 -37.11 19.08 -21.07
N GLY A 165 -37.01 18.16 -20.10
CA GLY A 165 -35.83 17.27 -20.02
C GLY A 165 -35.53 16.56 -18.69
N GLY A 166 -36.48 16.38 -17.78
CA GLY A 166 -36.22 15.90 -16.40
C GLY A 166 -36.30 14.39 -16.16
N ASN A 167 -35.97 13.51 -17.12
CA ASN A 167 -36.06 12.04 -16.91
C ASN A 167 -34.89 11.22 -17.47
N ARG A 168 -33.72 11.83 -17.72
CA ARG A 168 -32.61 11.17 -18.44
C ARG A 168 -31.33 10.91 -17.63
N ASN A 169 -31.23 11.36 -16.38
CA ASN A 169 -29.96 11.31 -15.64
C ASN A 169 -29.84 10.17 -14.61
N VAL A 170 -30.89 9.39 -14.34
CA VAL A 170 -30.79 8.23 -13.42
C VAL A 170 -30.43 6.92 -14.17
N MET A 171 -30.56 6.90 -15.51
CA MET A 171 -30.34 5.73 -16.37
C MET A 171 -28.90 5.58 -16.92
N ASN A 172 -27.96 6.45 -16.51
CA ASN A 172 -26.57 6.42 -17.00
C ASN A 172 -25.56 5.82 -16.00
N PHE A 173 -26.01 5.31 -14.85
CA PHE A 173 -25.13 4.74 -13.81
C PHE A 173 -24.55 3.35 -14.15
N GLY A 174 -25.08 2.65 -15.16
CA GLY A 174 -24.67 1.28 -15.52
C GLY A 174 -23.81 1.14 -16.79
N LYS A 175 -23.46 2.23 -17.46
CA LYS A 175 -22.60 2.19 -18.67
C LYS A 175 -21.13 2.24 -18.26
N THR A 176 -20.33 1.38 -18.87
CA THR A 176 -18.88 1.43 -18.73
C THR A 176 -18.37 2.80 -19.19
N LYS A 177 -17.58 3.47 -18.35
CA LYS A 177 -16.71 4.60 -18.76
C LYS A 177 -15.45 4.07 -19.45
N SER A 178 -15.53 2.95 -20.16
CA SER A 178 -14.48 2.63 -21.12
C SER A 178 -14.59 3.71 -22.18
N GLU A 179 -13.64 4.65 -22.20
CA GLU A 179 -13.47 5.59 -23.30
C GLU A 179 -13.71 4.86 -24.62
N ASP A 180 -14.28 5.55 -25.61
CA ASP A 180 -14.36 5.09 -26.99
C ASP A 180 -12.95 4.73 -27.53
N ALA A 181 -12.42 3.59 -27.12
CA ALA A 181 -11.17 2.97 -27.56
C ALA A 181 -11.31 2.40 -28.97
N THR A 182 -12.43 2.68 -29.63
CA THR A 182 -12.82 2.16 -30.94
C THR A 182 -12.05 2.79 -32.11
N LYS A 183 -11.09 3.71 -31.92
CA LYS A 183 -10.43 4.37 -33.08
C LYS A 183 -8.94 4.75 -32.98
N LYS A 184 -8.21 4.48 -31.89
CA LYS A 184 -6.75 4.72 -31.90
C LYS A 184 -6.02 3.40 -32.19
N PRO A 185 -5.32 3.28 -33.33
CA PRO A 185 -4.53 2.08 -33.60
C PRO A 185 -3.47 1.93 -32.52
N ILE A 186 -3.43 0.75 -31.90
CA ILE A 186 -2.42 0.38 -30.92
C ILE A 186 -1.08 0.36 -31.64
N LYS A 187 -0.13 1.15 -31.16
CA LYS A 187 1.20 1.28 -31.79
C LYS A 187 2.18 0.20 -31.33
N VAL A 188 1.91 -0.44 -30.20
CA VAL A 188 2.80 -1.41 -29.55
C VAL A 188 2.74 -2.74 -30.29
N ARG A 189 3.92 -3.31 -30.59
CA ARG A 189 4.07 -4.64 -31.22
C ARG A 189 4.97 -5.55 -30.38
N PHE A 190 5.09 -6.82 -30.76
CA PHE A 190 6.03 -7.74 -30.11
C PHE A 190 7.49 -7.31 -30.18
N SER A 191 7.86 -6.43 -31.12
CA SER A 191 9.19 -5.82 -31.22
C SER A 191 9.50 -4.81 -30.10
N ASP A 192 8.48 -4.35 -29.39
CA ASP A 192 8.58 -3.37 -28.29
C ASP A 192 8.53 -4.06 -26.92
N VAL A 193 8.19 -5.34 -26.88
CA VAL A 193 8.31 -6.19 -25.69
C VAL A 193 9.62 -6.95 -25.80
N ALA A 194 10.40 -7.06 -24.74
CA ALA A 194 11.67 -7.80 -24.73
C ALA A 194 11.79 -8.63 -23.46
N GLY A 195 12.60 -9.69 -23.51
CA GLY A 195 12.87 -10.54 -22.34
C GLY A 195 11.74 -11.50 -21.95
N ALA A 196 10.75 -11.68 -22.82
CA ALA A 196 9.60 -12.58 -22.64
C ALA A 196 9.34 -13.40 -23.92
N GLU A 197 10.40 -14.03 -24.47
CA GLU A 197 10.29 -14.69 -25.78
C GLU A 197 9.48 -16.00 -25.73
N GLU A 198 9.54 -16.72 -24.61
CA GLU A 198 8.76 -17.94 -24.41
C GLU A 198 7.27 -17.59 -24.30
N GLU A 199 6.94 -16.57 -23.52
CA GLU A 199 5.58 -16.09 -23.32
C GLU A 199 5.00 -15.48 -24.60
N LYS A 200 5.83 -14.79 -25.40
CA LYS A 200 5.41 -14.34 -26.74
C LYS A 200 5.10 -15.51 -27.65
N GLN A 201 5.91 -16.57 -27.64
CA GLN A 201 5.69 -17.73 -28.51
C GLN A 201 4.34 -18.40 -28.22
N GLU A 202 3.97 -18.54 -26.95
CA GLU A 202 2.64 -19.01 -26.52
C GLU A 202 1.50 -18.09 -27.03
N LEU A 203 1.74 -16.77 -27.05
CA LEU A 203 0.76 -15.78 -27.52
C LEU A 203 0.72 -15.60 -29.04
N VAL A 204 1.72 -16.09 -29.79
CA VAL A 204 1.68 -16.08 -31.26
C VAL A 204 0.49 -16.90 -31.77
N GLU A 205 0.16 -18.01 -31.12
CA GLU A 205 -1.01 -18.82 -31.48
C GLU A 205 -2.32 -18.03 -31.37
N VAL A 206 -2.44 -17.23 -30.32
CA VAL A 206 -3.58 -16.33 -30.08
C VAL A 206 -3.66 -15.27 -31.19
N VAL A 207 -2.53 -14.70 -31.58
CA VAL A 207 -2.45 -13.74 -32.69
C VAL A 207 -2.85 -14.37 -34.02
N GLU A 208 -2.33 -15.56 -34.33
CA GLU A 208 -2.66 -16.28 -35.57
C GLU A 208 -4.15 -16.62 -35.65
N PHE A 209 -4.76 -17.01 -34.53
CA PHE A 209 -6.19 -17.23 -34.46
C PHE A 209 -6.98 -15.97 -34.78
N LEU A 210 -6.64 -14.83 -34.15
CA LEU A 210 -7.34 -13.57 -34.39
C LEU A 210 -7.19 -13.09 -35.85
N LYS A 211 -6.11 -13.46 -36.53
CA LYS A 211 -5.88 -13.16 -37.95
C LYS A 211 -6.64 -14.10 -38.89
N ASP A 212 -6.66 -15.40 -38.63
CA ASP A 212 -7.36 -16.40 -39.45
C ASP A 212 -8.09 -17.46 -38.60
N PRO A 213 -9.28 -17.13 -38.06
CA PRO A 213 -10.05 -18.07 -37.23
C PRO A 213 -10.47 -19.34 -37.98
N ARG A 214 -10.71 -19.22 -39.29
CA ARG A 214 -11.27 -20.29 -40.13
C ARG A 214 -10.33 -21.48 -40.22
N ARG A 215 -9.02 -21.22 -40.26
CA ARG A 215 -7.99 -22.27 -40.30
C ARG A 215 -8.07 -23.20 -39.09
N PHE A 216 -8.34 -22.65 -37.91
CA PHE A 216 -8.44 -23.41 -36.66
C PHE A 216 -9.78 -24.13 -36.53
N THR A 217 -10.89 -23.47 -36.89
CA THR A 217 -12.23 -24.09 -36.88
C THR A 217 -12.32 -25.27 -37.86
N ALA A 218 -11.68 -25.18 -39.04
CA ALA A 218 -11.65 -26.26 -40.03
C ALA A 218 -10.95 -27.53 -39.54
N LEU A 219 -10.00 -27.39 -38.60
CA LEU A 219 -9.28 -28.50 -37.97
C LEU A 219 -10.00 -29.04 -36.72
N GLY A 220 -11.12 -28.42 -36.31
CA GLY A 220 -11.85 -28.79 -35.09
C GLY A 220 -11.11 -28.41 -33.81
N ALA A 221 -10.10 -27.54 -33.88
CA ALA A 221 -9.39 -27.05 -32.70
C ALA A 221 -10.33 -26.19 -31.85
N ARG A 222 -10.36 -26.46 -30.53
CA ARG A 222 -11.05 -25.60 -29.57
C ARG A 222 -10.13 -24.44 -29.22
N ILE A 223 -10.67 -23.24 -29.31
CA ILE A 223 -9.92 -22.01 -29.07
C ILE A 223 -9.96 -21.70 -27.58
N PRO A 224 -8.85 -21.24 -26.98
CA PRO A 224 -8.85 -20.79 -25.61
C PRO A 224 -9.80 -19.60 -25.46
N ALA A 225 -10.78 -19.72 -24.57
CA ALA A 225 -11.74 -18.65 -24.31
C ALA A 225 -11.06 -17.48 -23.57
N GLY A 226 -10.00 -17.77 -22.81
CA GLY A 226 -9.26 -16.77 -22.08
C GLY A 226 -7.85 -17.17 -21.71
N VAL A 227 -6.99 -16.15 -21.63
CA VAL A 227 -5.59 -16.28 -21.25
C VAL A 227 -5.35 -15.51 -19.96
N LEU A 228 -4.80 -16.17 -18.94
CA LEU A 228 -4.37 -15.54 -17.70
C LEU A 228 -2.85 -15.31 -17.74
N LEU A 229 -2.44 -14.04 -17.68
CA LEU A 229 -1.06 -13.62 -17.48
C LEU A 229 -0.79 -13.49 -15.99
N GLU A 230 0.00 -14.39 -15.45
CA GLU A 230 0.40 -14.41 -14.04
C GLU A 230 1.83 -13.90 -13.90
N GLY A 231 2.14 -13.15 -12.86
CA GLY A 231 3.53 -12.93 -12.47
C GLY A 231 3.72 -11.67 -11.64
N PRO A 232 4.94 -11.37 -11.19
CA PRO A 232 5.22 -10.19 -10.38
C PRO A 232 4.80 -8.88 -11.05
N PRO A 233 4.53 -7.80 -10.28
CA PRO A 233 4.28 -6.49 -10.87
C PRO A 233 5.50 -6.01 -11.68
N GLY A 234 5.24 -5.19 -12.70
CA GLY A 234 6.32 -4.60 -13.51
C GLY A 234 6.97 -5.52 -14.55
N THR A 235 6.49 -6.75 -14.75
CA THR A 235 7.03 -7.67 -15.78
C THR A 235 6.47 -7.44 -17.20
N GLY A 236 5.62 -6.43 -17.38
CA GLY A 236 5.12 -6.06 -18.70
C GLY A 236 3.87 -6.83 -19.17
N LYS A 237 3.09 -7.45 -18.27
CA LYS A 237 1.83 -8.15 -18.60
C LYS A 237 0.87 -7.31 -19.45
N THR A 238 0.60 -6.07 -19.03
CA THR A 238 -0.26 -5.13 -19.77
C THR A 238 0.34 -4.73 -21.12
N LEU A 239 1.67 -4.63 -21.21
CA LEU A 239 2.38 -4.32 -22.46
C LEU A 239 2.29 -5.50 -23.44
N LEU A 240 2.43 -6.72 -22.94
CA LEU A 240 2.33 -7.97 -23.70
C LEU A 240 0.92 -8.13 -24.29
N ALA A 241 -0.13 -7.91 -23.49
CA ALA A 241 -1.52 -7.95 -23.97
C ALA A 241 -1.79 -6.90 -25.07
N LYS A 242 -1.27 -5.69 -24.92
CA LYS A 242 -1.34 -4.65 -25.97
C LYS A 242 -0.58 -5.04 -27.23
N ALA A 243 0.57 -5.69 -27.09
CA ALA A 243 1.37 -6.17 -28.22
C ALA A 243 0.64 -7.26 -29.02
N VAL A 244 -0.07 -8.18 -28.35
CA VAL A 244 -0.93 -9.20 -29.01
C VAL A 244 -1.99 -8.52 -29.87
N ALA A 245 -2.68 -7.52 -29.32
CA ALA A 245 -3.71 -6.77 -30.07
C ALA A 245 -3.12 -6.00 -31.26
N GLY A 246 -1.97 -5.33 -31.07
CA GLY A 246 -1.27 -4.60 -32.14
C GLY A 246 -0.74 -5.52 -33.24
N GLU A 247 -0.33 -6.74 -32.90
CA GLU A 247 0.16 -7.73 -33.85
C GLU A 247 -0.98 -8.39 -34.64
N ALA A 248 -2.11 -8.66 -33.97
CA ALA A 248 -3.35 -9.15 -34.59
C ALA A 248 -4.09 -8.08 -35.39
N GLY A 249 -3.90 -6.79 -35.07
CA GLY A 249 -4.57 -5.67 -35.73
C GLY A 249 -6.05 -5.56 -35.34
N VAL A 250 -6.42 -6.01 -34.14
CA VAL A 250 -7.80 -6.03 -33.64
C VAL A 250 -8.04 -4.94 -32.57
N PRO A 251 -9.29 -4.52 -32.33
CA PRO A 251 -9.63 -3.63 -31.21
C PRO A 251 -9.24 -4.22 -29.85
N PHE A 252 -8.82 -3.35 -28.93
CA PHE A 252 -8.41 -3.71 -27.57
C PHE A 252 -9.23 -2.92 -26.55
N PHE A 253 -10.05 -3.62 -25.80
CA PHE A 253 -10.84 -3.07 -24.70
C PHE A 253 -10.07 -3.32 -23.41
N SER A 254 -9.65 -2.26 -22.71
CA SER A 254 -8.90 -2.36 -21.47
C SER A 254 -9.76 -1.88 -20.31
N ILE A 255 -9.87 -2.67 -19.25
CA ILE A 255 -10.54 -2.30 -18.01
C ILE A 255 -9.72 -2.80 -16.82
N SER A 256 -9.70 -2.04 -15.73
CA SER A 256 -9.13 -2.51 -14.48
C SER A 256 -10.17 -3.31 -13.68
N GLY A 257 -9.76 -4.41 -13.06
CA GLY A 257 -10.63 -5.24 -12.22
C GLY A 257 -11.26 -4.44 -11.07
N SER A 258 -10.53 -3.46 -10.54
CA SER A 258 -11.02 -2.54 -9.51
C SER A 258 -12.18 -1.64 -9.98
N GLU A 259 -12.34 -1.39 -11.29
CA GLU A 259 -13.47 -0.59 -11.82
C GLU A 259 -14.82 -1.31 -11.76
N PHE A 260 -14.79 -2.62 -11.54
CA PHE A 260 -16.00 -3.42 -11.37
C PHE A 260 -16.47 -3.51 -9.93
N VAL A 261 -15.66 -3.05 -8.96
CA VAL A 261 -15.99 -3.08 -7.53
C VAL A 261 -16.50 -1.70 -7.12
N GLU A 262 -17.81 -1.56 -6.94
CA GLU A 262 -18.44 -0.30 -6.53
C GLU A 262 -19.36 -0.47 -5.30
N MET A 263 -19.71 0.66 -4.66
CA MET A 263 -20.60 0.69 -3.49
C MET A 263 -22.04 0.23 -3.79
N PHE A 264 -22.44 0.21 -5.07
CA PHE A 264 -23.78 -0.11 -5.49
C PHE A 264 -23.86 -1.53 -6.07
N VAL A 265 -24.63 -2.39 -5.41
CA VAL A 265 -24.88 -3.77 -5.84
C VAL A 265 -25.44 -3.79 -7.27
N GLY A 266 -24.85 -4.64 -8.12
CA GLY A 266 -25.29 -4.85 -9.51
C GLY A 266 -24.71 -3.89 -10.55
N VAL A 267 -24.01 -2.82 -10.16
CA VAL A 267 -23.35 -1.92 -11.11
C VAL A 267 -22.17 -2.62 -11.80
N GLY A 268 -21.33 -3.34 -11.04
CA GLY A 268 -20.22 -4.14 -11.59
C GLY A 268 -20.70 -5.17 -12.62
N ALA A 269 -21.73 -5.95 -12.28
CA ALA A 269 -22.34 -6.91 -13.20
C ALA A 269 -22.90 -6.25 -14.49
N SER A 270 -23.53 -5.07 -14.39
CA SER A 270 -23.99 -4.33 -15.58
C SER A 270 -22.82 -3.91 -16.48
N ARG A 271 -21.70 -3.49 -15.89
CA ARG A 271 -20.49 -3.09 -16.64
C ARG A 271 -19.85 -4.27 -17.36
N VAL A 272 -19.79 -5.44 -16.71
CA VAL A 272 -19.30 -6.66 -17.35
C VAL A 272 -20.14 -6.98 -18.58
N ARG A 273 -21.48 -6.93 -18.50
CA ARG A 273 -22.34 -7.17 -19.69
C ARG A 273 -22.07 -6.16 -20.81
N ASP A 274 -22.03 -4.87 -20.48
CA ASP A 274 -21.84 -3.79 -21.46
C ASP A 274 -20.47 -3.91 -22.15
N LEU A 275 -19.41 -4.23 -21.41
CA LEU A 275 -18.07 -4.49 -21.96
C LEU A 275 -18.09 -5.62 -22.99
N PHE A 276 -18.71 -6.75 -22.65
CA PHE A 276 -18.79 -7.92 -23.52
C PHE A 276 -19.68 -7.64 -24.74
N ASP A 277 -20.79 -6.92 -24.59
CA ASP A 277 -21.65 -6.51 -25.71
C ASP A 277 -20.96 -5.55 -26.68
N GLN A 278 -20.11 -4.65 -26.17
CA GLN A 278 -19.30 -3.76 -27.00
C GLN A 278 -18.22 -4.54 -27.76
N ALA A 279 -17.54 -5.48 -27.09
CA ALA A 279 -16.55 -6.34 -27.73
C ALA A 279 -17.18 -7.24 -28.82
N LYS A 280 -18.37 -7.80 -28.57
CA LYS A 280 -19.15 -8.58 -29.55
C LYS A 280 -19.47 -7.78 -30.81
N LYS A 281 -19.79 -6.49 -30.68
CA LYS A 281 -20.04 -5.60 -31.84
C LYS A 281 -18.77 -5.27 -32.63
N ALA A 282 -17.60 -5.37 -32.00
CA ALA A 282 -16.31 -5.04 -32.59
C ALA A 282 -15.47 -6.27 -32.95
N ALA A 283 -16.04 -7.48 -32.89
CA ALA A 283 -15.33 -8.72 -33.13
C ALA A 283 -14.76 -8.83 -34.57
N PRO A 284 -13.54 -9.39 -34.75
CA PRO A 284 -12.67 -9.97 -33.74
C PRO A 284 -12.01 -8.90 -32.85
N ALA A 285 -11.96 -9.14 -31.53
CA ALA A 285 -11.48 -8.18 -30.55
C ALA A 285 -10.85 -8.85 -29.32
N ILE A 286 -10.04 -8.10 -28.58
CA ILE A 286 -9.46 -8.52 -27.30
C ILE A 286 -10.07 -7.71 -26.16
N ILE A 287 -10.50 -8.41 -25.11
CA ILE A 287 -10.87 -7.82 -23.82
C ILE A 287 -9.70 -8.05 -22.86
N PHE A 288 -9.13 -6.99 -22.31
CA PHE A 288 -8.08 -7.03 -21.31
C PHE A 288 -8.59 -6.57 -19.95
N ILE A 289 -8.46 -7.44 -18.94
CA ILE A 289 -8.81 -7.17 -17.55
C ILE A 289 -7.53 -7.16 -16.72
N ASP A 290 -7.07 -5.97 -16.31
CA ASP A 290 -5.94 -5.86 -15.37
C ASP A 290 -6.43 -6.11 -13.93
N GLU A 291 -5.54 -6.51 -13.02
CA GLU A 291 -5.88 -6.75 -11.59
C GLU A 291 -7.17 -7.58 -11.39
N ILE A 292 -7.29 -8.71 -12.12
CA ILE A 292 -8.49 -9.55 -12.04
C ILE A 292 -8.73 -10.09 -10.62
N ASP A 293 -7.71 -10.13 -9.77
CA ASP A 293 -7.80 -10.49 -8.35
C ASP A 293 -8.67 -9.54 -7.53
N ALA A 294 -8.97 -8.32 -8.00
CA ALA A 294 -9.93 -7.43 -7.36
C ALA A 294 -11.38 -7.98 -7.38
N VAL A 295 -11.77 -8.65 -8.47
CA VAL A 295 -13.11 -9.24 -8.66
C VAL A 295 -13.13 -10.76 -8.55
N GLY A 296 -12.02 -11.39 -8.88
CA GLY A 296 -11.87 -12.83 -8.99
C GLY A 296 -11.45 -13.51 -7.71
N ARG A 297 -11.41 -12.80 -6.57
CA ARG A 297 -10.94 -13.35 -5.31
C ARG A 297 -11.85 -14.46 -4.78
N GLN A 298 -11.26 -15.52 -4.24
CA GLN A 298 -12.00 -16.61 -3.60
C GLN A 298 -12.84 -16.11 -2.42
N ARG A 299 -14.02 -16.71 -2.26
CA ARG A 299 -14.98 -16.42 -1.19
C ARG A 299 -14.31 -16.48 0.19
N GLY A 300 -14.43 -15.41 0.96
CA GLY A 300 -13.97 -15.32 2.34
C GLY A 300 -15.10 -14.87 3.25
N ALA A 301 -15.13 -15.36 4.49
CA ALA A 301 -16.17 -15.08 5.48
C ALA A 301 -16.06 -13.67 6.09
N GLY A 302 -16.00 -12.63 5.24
CA GLY A 302 -16.14 -11.26 5.71
C GLY A 302 -17.60 -11.00 6.08
N MET A 303 -17.86 -10.85 7.37
CA MET A 303 -19.18 -10.48 7.90
C MET A 303 -19.46 -9.01 7.54
N GLY A 304 -19.88 -8.73 6.30
CA GLY A 304 -20.17 -7.37 5.82
C GLY A 304 -20.54 -7.32 4.33
N GLY A 305 -21.58 -6.56 3.98
CA GLY A 305 -22.28 -6.53 2.68
C GLY A 305 -21.47 -6.11 1.42
N GLY A 306 -20.14 -6.04 1.48
CA GLY A 306 -19.26 -5.89 0.31
C GLY A 306 -18.94 -7.21 -0.40
N HIS A 307 -19.45 -8.35 0.11
CA HIS A 307 -19.30 -9.65 -0.54
C HIS A 307 -20.28 -9.84 -1.71
N ASP A 308 -21.52 -9.38 -1.56
CA ASP A 308 -22.59 -9.65 -2.53
C ASP A 308 -22.34 -9.01 -3.90
N GLU A 309 -21.74 -7.82 -3.93
CA GLU A 309 -21.43 -7.10 -5.17
C GLU A 309 -20.31 -7.78 -5.96
N ARG A 310 -19.20 -8.13 -5.29
CA ARG A 310 -18.07 -8.81 -5.92
C ARG A 310 -18.47 -10.19 -6.43
N GLU A 311 -19.26 -10.93 -5.66
CA GLU A 311 -19.78 -12.24 -6.08
C GLU A 311 -20.71 -12.13 -7.28
N GLN A 312 -21.60 -11.14 -7.31
CA GLN A 312 -22.49 -10.93 -8.44
C GLN A 312 -21.72 -10.55 -9.71
N THR A 313 -20.73 -9.67 -9.60
CA THR A 313 -19.85 -9.27 -10.69
C THR A 313 -19.03 -10.44 -11.21
N LEU A 314 -18.43 -11.25 -10.32
CA LEU A 314 -17.69 -12.45 -10.67
C LEU A 314 -18.57 -13.46 -11.40
N ASN A 315 -19.75 -13.78 -10.85
CA ASN A 315 -20.68 -14.69 -11.50
C ASN A 315 -21.11 -14.18 -12.88
N GLN A 316 -21.32 -12.87 -13.03
CA GLN A 316 -21.64 -12.31 -14.34
C GLN A 316 -20.49 -12.47 -15.33
N LEU A 317 -19.24 -12.28 -14.90
CA LEU A 317 -18.07 -12.52 -15.73
C LEU A 317 -18.00 -13.99 -16.17
N LEU A 318 -18.25 -14.92 -15.26
CA LEU A 318 -18.31 -16.36 -15.57
C LEU A 318 -19.39 -16.69 -16.59
N VAL A 319 -20.59 -16.10 -16.45
CA VAL A 319 -21.71 -16.30 -17.38
C VAL A 319 -21.37 -15.75 -18.77
N GLU A 320 -20.75 -14.59 -18.86
CA GLU A 320 -20.34 -14.03 -20.15
C GLU A 320 -19.22 -14.85 -20.82
N MET A 321 -18.27 -15.38 -20.04
CA MET A 321 -17.22 -16.26 -20.56
C MET A 321 -17.78 -17.60 -21.06
N ASP A 322 -18.68 -18.23 -20.28
CA ASP A 322 -19.33 -19.48 -20.68
C ASP A 322 -20.32 -19.28 -21.85
N GLY A 323 -20.81 -18.05 -22.03
CA GLY A 323 -21.75 -17.65 -23.08
C GLY A 323 -21.14 -17.62 -24.49
N PHE A 324 -19.81 -17.66 -24.62
CA PHE A 324 -19.15 -17.71 -25.92
C PHE A 324 -19.23 -19.12 -26.50
N SER A 325 -20.02 -19.29 -27.57
CA SER A 325 -19.68 -20.32 -28.54
C SER A 325 -18.36 -19.88 -29.18
N GLY A 326 -17.28 -20.66 -29.05
CA GLY A 326 -15.89 -20.28 -29.41
C GLY A 326 -15.62 -19.83 -30.86
N ASN A 327 -16.65 -19.52 -31.65
CA ASN A 327 -16.61 -18.98 -33.00
C ASN A 327 -16.77 -17.45 -33.08
N GLU A 328 -17.02 -16.73 -31.97
CA GLU A 328 -17.27 -15.27 -32.02
C GLU A 328 -15.99 -14.42 -32.21
N GLY A 329 -14.80 -15.03 -32.19
CA GLY A 329 -13.53 -14.32 -32.46
C GLY A 329 -13.12 -13.32 -31.38
N ILE A 330 -13.58 -13.53 -30.14
CA ILE A 330 -13.29 -12.70 -28.98
C ILE A 330 -12.39 -13.50 -28.05
N ILE A 331 -11.34 -12.85 -27.53
CA ILE A 331 -10.43 -13.46 -26.53
C ILE A 331 -10.35 -12.54 -25.32
N VAL A 332 -10.50 -13.14 -24.13
CA VAL A 332 -10.33 -12.46 -22.85
C VAL A 332 -8.91 -12.69 -22.34
N ILE A 333 -8.13 -11.63 -22.17
CA ILE A 333 -6.82 -11.69 -21.52
C ILE A 333 -6.95 -11.05 -20.14
N ALA A 334 -6.56 -11.73 -19.08
CA ALA A 334 -6.53 -11.17 -17.74
C ALA A 334 -5.10 -11.13 -17.21
N ALA A 335 -4.77 -10.14 -16.38
CA ALA A 335 -3.50 -10.07 -15.67
C ALA A 335 -3.73 -10.12 -14.15
N THR A 336 -2.89 -10.88 -13.45
CA THR A 336 -2.85 -10.90 -11.99
C THR A 336 -1.41 -10.93 -11.48
N ASN A 337 -1.19 -10.37 -10.29
CA ASN A 337 0.05 -10.57 -9.54
C ASN A 337 -0.04 -11.76 -8.57
N ARG A 338 -1.25 -12.30 -8.39
CA ARG A 338 -1.62 -13.29 -7.39
C ARG A 338 -2.64 -14.27 -7.96
N SER A 339 -2.18 -15.37 -8.53
CA SER A 339 -3.06 -16.45 -9.00
C SER A 339 -3.64 -17.27 -7.84
N ASP A 340 -2.91 -17.33 -6.72
CA ASP A 340 -3.22 -18.08 -5.50
C ASP A 340 -4.54 -17.67 -4.86
N VAL A 341 -4.93 -16.40 -4.99
CA VAL A 341 -6.17 -15.86 -4.39
C VAL A 341 -7.38 -15.95 -5.30
N LEU A 342 -7.21 -16.36 -6.55
CA LEU A 342 -8.30 -16.40 -7.53
C LEU A 342 -9.26 -17.55 -7.24
N ASP A 343 -10.54 -17.33 -7.51
CA ASP A 343 -11.57 -18.37 -7.46
C ASP A 343 -11.21 -19.46 -8.50
N PRO A 344 -11.04 -20.73 -8.09
CA PRO A 344 -10.74 -21.83 -9.00
C PRO A 344 -11.76 -22.00 -10.13
N ALA A 345 -12.98 -21.44 -9.99
CA ALA A 345 -13.98 -21.39 -11.04
C ALA A 345 -13.48 -20.62 -12.28
N LEU A 346 -12.67 -19.56 -12.12
CA LEU A 346 -12.11 -18.80 -13.24
C LEU A 346 -11.11 -19.62 -14.07
N LEU A 347 -10.41 -20.54 -13.42
CA LEU A 347 -9.33 -21.35 -14.01
C LEU A 347 -9.84 -22.65 -14.66
N ARG A 348 -11.17 -22.86 -14.72
CA ARG A 348 -11.74 -24.06 -15.33
C ARG A 348 -11.68 -24.00 -16.87
N PRO A 349 -11.56 -25.14 -17.56
CA PRO A 349 -11.60 -25.19 -19.01
C PRO A 349 -12.84 -24.51 -19.59
N GLY A 350 -12.65 -23.67 -20.62
CA GLY A 350 -13.70 -22.82 -21.19
C GLY A 350 -13.75 -21.39 -20.63
N ARG A 351 -12.89 -21.07 -19.65
CA ARG A 351 -12.72 -19.72 -19.09
C ARG A 351 -11.27 -19.27 -19.28
N PHE A 352 -10.47 -19.13 -18.21
CA PHE A 352 -9.03 -18.95 -18.33
C PHE A 352 -8.34 -20.31 -18.39
N ASP A 353 -8.40 -20.92 -19.57
CA ASP A 353 -7.84 -22.24 -19.83
C ASP A 353 -6.36 -22.22 -20.17
N ARG A 354 -5.82 -21.09 -20.62
CA ARG A 354 -4.37 -20.88 -20.77
C ARG A 354 -3.83 -20.00 -19.66
N GLN A 355 -2.80 -20.47 -18.98
CA GLN A 355 -2.08 -19.72 -17.96
C GLN A 355 -0.63 -19.54 -18.42
N ILE A 356 -0.18 -18.30 -18.46
CA ILE A 356 1.18 -17.94 -18.89
C ILE A 356 1.84 -17.19 -17.73
N LEU A 357 2.90 -17.78 -17.20
CA LEU A 357 3.71 -17.17 -16.15
C LEU A 357 4.71 -16.19 -16.80
N VAL A 358 4.48 -14.90 -16.62
CA VAL A 358 5.38 -13.81 -17.03
C VAL A 358 6.30 -13.47 -15.86
N GLY A 359 7.44 -14.17 -15.83
CA GLY A 359 8.43 -14.09 -14.78
C GLY A 359 9.27 -12.80 -14.79
N ARG A 360 10.21 -12.72 -13.85
CA ARG A 360 11.27 -11.71 -13.92
C ARG A 360 12.26 -12.10 -15.02
N PRO A 361 12.78 -11.12 -15.79
CA PRO A 361 13.69 -11.39 -16.89
C PRO A 361 15.05 -11.92 -16.41
N ASP A 362 15.62 -12.82 -17.21
CA ASP A 362 17.00 -13.30 -17.08
C ASP A 362 18.02 -12.22 -17.51
N VAL A 363 19.32 -12.47 -17.36
CA VAL A 363 20.38 -11.51 -17.74
C VAL A 363 20.22 -11.04 -19.20
N LYS A 364 19.92 -11.96 -20.13
CA LYS A 364 19.73 -11.62 -21.56
C LYS A 364 18.46 -10.83 -21.79
N GLY A 365 17.38 -11.17 -21.10
CA GLY A 365 16.12 -10.46 -21.10
C GLY A 365 16.27 -9.04 -20.57
N ARG A 366 16.98 -8.85 -19.46
CA ARG A 366 17.32 -7.52 -18.91
C ARG A 366 18.11 -6.69 -19.91
N GLU A 367 19.13 -7.27 -20.55
CA GLU A 367 19.89 -6.59 -21.61
C GLU A 367 18.97 -6.18 -22.79
N ALA A 368 18.05 -7.05 -23.21
CA ALA A 368 17.12 -6.77 -24.29
C ALA A 368 16.10 -5.68 -23.92
N ILE A 369 15.59 -5.69 -22.68
CA ILE A 369 14.69 -4.66 -22.15
C ILE A 369 15.42 -3.31 -22.10
N LEU A 370 16.64 -3.27 -21.55
CA LEU A 370 17.48 -2.08 -21.53
C LEU A 370 17.71 -1.52 -22.95
N LYS A 371 17.93 -2.38 -23.95
CA LYS A 371 18.05 -1.98 -25.36
C LYS A 371 16.77 -1.36 -25.93
N VAL A 372 15.59 -1.80 -25.52
CA VAL A 372 14.32 -1.20 -25.96
C VAL A 372 14.14 0.17 -25.33
N HIS A 373 14.34 0.29 -24.02
CA HIS A 373 14.17 1.56 -23.29
C HIS A 373 15.30 2.57 -23.54
N SER A 374 16.44 2.15 -24.11
CA SER A 374 17.53 3.04 -24.52
C SER A 374 17.34 3.67 -25.92
N ARG A 375 16.46 3.15 -26.78
CA ARG A 375 16.29 3.65 -28.18
C ARG A 375 16.03 5.15 -28.27
N ASN A 376 15.31 5.70 -27.30
CA ASN A 376 14.95 7.13 -27.26
C ASN A 376 15.85 7.95 -26.33
N LYS A 377 16.97 7.39 -25.85
CA LYS A 377 17.87 8.05 -24.90
C LYS A 377 19.29 8.15 -25.48
N PRO A 378 19.92 9.34 -25.44
CA PRO A 378 21.28 9.50 -25.95
C PRO A 378 22.31 8.91 -24.96
N LEU A 379 22.71 7.66 -25.17
CA LEU A 379 23.78 7.02 -24.39
C LEU A 379 25.18 7.38 -24.93
N ALA A 380 26.14 7.54 -24.03
CA ALA A 380 27.56 7.63 -24.37
C ALA A 380 28.15 6.24 -24.67
N SER A 381 29.29 6.21 -25.37
CA SER A 381 29.92 4.94 -25.81
C SER A 381 30.53 4.12 -24.68
N ASN A 382 30.67 4.70 -23.48
CA ASN A 382 31.16 4.02 -22.29
C ASN A 382 30.07 3.26 -21.52
N VAL A 383 28.81 3.33 -21.93
CA VAL A 383 27.70 2.60 -21.31
C VAL A 383 27.58 1.21 -21.92
N ASP A 384 27.98 0.18 -21.18
CA ASP A 384 27.74 -1.21 -21.55
C ASP A 384 26.48 -1.75 -20.86
N LEU A 385 25.39 -1.87 -21.62
CA LEU A 385 24.10 -2.40 -21.13
C LEU A 385 24.20 -3.85 -20.65
N LYS A 386 25.19 -4.62 -21.10
CA LYS A 386 25.40 -5.98 -20.63
C LYS A 386 25.89 -5.99 -19.18
N VAL A 387 26.79 -5.08 -18.83
CA VAL A 387 27.28 -4.92 -17.46
C VAL A 387 26.15 -4.46 -16.54
N VAL A 388 25.35 -3.49 -16.99
CA VAL A 388 24.17 -3.02 -16.24
C VAL A 388 23.16 -4.15 -16.00
N ALA A 389 22.93 -5.02 -17.00
CA ALA A 389 22.05 -6.18 -16.85
C ALA A 389 22.57 -7.19 -15.80
N GLN A 390 23.89 -7.35 -15.69
CA GLN A 390 24.52 -8.20 -14.66
C GLN A 390 24.44 -7.59 -13.27
N GLN A 391 24.53 -6.26 -13.17
CA GLN A 391 24.44 -5.51 -11.91
C GLN A 391 23.02 -5.36 -11.36
N THR A 392 21.99 -5.71 -12.16
CA THR A 392 20.57 -5.55 -11.81
C THR A 392 19.84 -6.90 -11.61
N PRO A 393 20.38 -7.86 -10.82
CA PRO A 393 19.73 -9.14 -10.61
C PRO A 393 18.37 -8.95 -9.95
N GLY A 394 17.36 -9.65 -10.47
CA GLY A 394 16.01 -9.61 -9.95
C GLY A 394 15.20 -8.35 -10.27
N PHE A 395 15.72 -7.40 -11.05
CA PHE A 395 14.96 -6.23 -11.52
C PHE A 395 13.86 -6.66 -12.50
N SER A 396 12.67 -6.07 -12.37
CA SER A 396 11.58 -6.22 -13.34
C SER A 396 11.80 -5.30 -14.56
N GLY A 397 11.02 -5.49 -15.62
CA GLY A 397 11.09 -4.61 -16.79
C GLY A 397 10.79 -3.15 -16.46
N ALA A 398 9.83 -2.91 -15.56
CA ALA A 398 9.52 -1.58 -15.04
C ALA A 398 10.67 -0.98 -14.22
N ASP A 399 11.39 -1.79 -13.43
CA ASP A 399 12.54 -1.31 -12.66
C ASP A 399 13.69 -0.88 -13.59
N LEU A 400 13.91 -1.62 -14.67
CA LEU A 400 14.93 -1.29 -15.68
C LEU A 400 14.55 -0.03 -16.48
N GLU A 401 13.27 0.14 -16.81
CA GLU A 401 12.77 1.38 -17.40
C GLU A 401 13.01 2.56 -16.47
N ASN A 402 12.68 2.40 -15.18
CA ASN A 402 12.87 3.41 -14.16
C ASN A 402 14.36 3.75 -13.97
N LEU A 403 15.25 2.76 -13.94
CA LEU A 403 16.69 2.95 -13.85
C LEU A 403 17.23 3.82 -15.00
N LEU A 404 16.86 3.52 -16.25
CA LEU A 404 17.30 4.33 -17.39
C LEU A 404 16.65 5.73 -17.40
N ASN A 405 15.44 5.86 -16.86
CA ASN A 405 14.79 7.16 -16.70
C ASN A 405 15.50 8.01 -15.65
N GLU A 406 15.82 7.44 -14.48
CA GLU A 406 16.60 8.10 -13.44
C GLU A 406 18.00 8.48 -13.95
N ALA A 407 18.66 7.63 -14.73
CA ALA A 407 19.95 7.95 -15.36
C ALA A 407 19.85 9.17 -16.28
N ALA A 408 18.77 9.27 -17.07
CA ALA A 408 18.49 10.44 -17.89
C ALA A 408 18.25 11.70 -17.04
N LEU A 409 17.53 11.58 -15.91
CA LEU A 409 17.30 12.69 -14.99
C LEU A 409 18.58 13.14 -14.27
N VAL A 410 19.46 12.22 -13.88
CA VAL A 410 20.78 12.52 -13.31
C VAL A 410 21.63 13.27 -14.34
N ALA A 411 21.72 12.76 -15.58
CA ALA A 411 22.45 13.42 -16.65
C ALA A 411 21.89 14.83 -16.95
N ALA A 412 20.56 14.96 -16.99
CA ALA A 412 19.89 16.24 -17.22
C ALA A 412 20.16 17.26 -16.09
N ARG A 413 20.12 16.83 -14.82
CA ARG A 413 20.49 17.67 -13.66
C ARG A 413 21.93 18.15 -13.74
N ARG A 414 22.83 17.32 -14.26
CA ARG A 414 24.24 17.66 -14.52
C ARG A 414 24.44 18.48 -15.81
N ASN A 415 23.37 18.87 -16.49
CA ASN A 415 23.39 19.60 -17.76
C ASN A 415 24.16 18.86 -18.89
N LYS A 416 24.26 17.53 -18.81
CA LYS A 416 24.88 16.71 -19.85
C LYS A 416 23.91 16.51 -21.03
N THR A 417 24.45 16.31 -22.22
CA THR A 417 23.68 16.01 -23.45
C THR A 417 23.58 14.52 -23.74
N LYS A 418 24.44 13.70 -23.12
CA LYS A 418 24.46 12.24 -23.21
C LYS A 418 24.57 11.65 -21.81
N ILE A 419 23.99 10.47 -21.62
CA ILE A 419 24.03 9.69 -20.38
C ILE A 419 25.30 8.83 -20.41
N ASP A 420 26.15 8.96 -19.39
CA ASP A 420 27.36 8.15 -19.24
C ASP A 420 27.20 7.02 -18.21
N ALA A 421 28.23 6.18 -18.07
CA ALA A 421 28.21 5.07 -17.12
C ALA A 421 28.02 5.53 -15.66
N LEU A 422 28.63 6.66 -15.27
CA LEU A 422 28.50 7.21 -13.92
C LEU A 422 27.07 7.68 -13.61
N ASP A 423 26.36 8.21 -14.61
CA ASP A 423 24.95 8.59 -14.46
C ASP A 423 24.05 7.35 -14.30
N VAL A 424 24.40 6.23 -14.97
CA VAL A 424 23.70 4.94 -14.81
C VAL A 424 23.99 4.32 -13.44
N ASP A 425 25.23 4.34 -12.98
CA ASP A 425 25.61 3.85 -11.65
C ASP A 425 24.93 4.64 -10.53
N GLU A 426 24.88 5.97 -10.63
CA GLU A 426 24.16 6.81 -9.66
C GLU A 426 22.66 6.53 -9.68
N ALA A 427 22.08 6.29 -10.86
CA ALA A 427 20.68 5.91 -10.99
C ALA A 427 20.39 4.54 -10.38
N HIS A 428 21.28 3.57 -10.59
CA HIS A 428 21.19 2.25 -9.97
C HIS A 428 21.18 2.35 -8.44
N ASP A 429 22.14 3.09 -7.86
CA ASP A 429 22.19 3.33 -6.41
C ASP A 429 20.92 4.02 -5.89
N ARG A 430 20.36 4.94 -6.68
CA ARG A 430 19.15 5.69 -6.34
C ARG A 430 17.88 4.83 -6.39
N VAL A 431 17.79 3.88 -7.32
CA VAL A 431 16.67 2.93 -7.39
C VAL A 431 16.68 1.97 -6.21
N ILE A 432 17.86 1.52 -5.76
CA ILE A 432 17.99 0.56 -4.65
C ILE A 432 17.86 1.24 -3.29
N ALA A 433 18.66 2.28 -3.02
CA ALA A 433 18.82 2.86 -1.68
C ALA A 433 18.19 4.26 -1.54
N GLY A 434 17.65 4.81 -2.63
CA GLY A 434 17.10 6.16 -2.66
C GLY A 434 18.16 7.25 -2.90
N PRO A 435 17.75 8.53 -2.90
CA PRO A 435 18.67 9.64 -3.16
C PRO A 435 19.72 9.79 -2.04
N ALA A 436 20.93 10.18 -2.44
CA ALA A 436 22.02 10.49 -1.52
C ALA A 436 21.71 11.72 -0.66
N LYS A 437 21.92 11.59 0.66
CA LYS A 437 21.72 12.67 1.64
C LYS A 437 23.06 13.22 2.12
N ARG A 438 23.84 13.79 1.20
CA ARG A 438 25.18 14.33 1.51
C ARG A 438 25.16 15.51 2.50
N ASP A 439 24.06 16.25 2.59
CA ASP A 439 23.90 17.37 3.55
C ASP A 439 23.60 16.90 4.99
N ARG A 440 23.38 15.59 5.22
CA ARG A 440 23.15 15.07 6.57
C ARG A 440 24.46 15.19 7.36
N VAL A 441 24.46 16.05 8.38
CA VAL A 441 25.59 16.16 9.30
C VAL A 441 25.69 14.89 10.13
N ILE A 442 26.71 14.08 9.85
CA ILE A 442 27.02 12.84 10.59
C ILE A 442 28.23 13.12 11.49
N SER A 443 28.16 12.65 12.74
CA SER A 443 29.28 12.80 13.66
C SER A 443 30.49 11.97 13.19
N LYS A 444 31.72 12.42 13.47
CA LYS A 444 32.94 11.66 13.06
C LYS A 444 32.93 10.22 13.56
N ARG A 445 32.48 10.02 14.81
CA ARG A 445 32.37 8.70 15.43
C ARG A 445 31.31 7.82 14.76
N GLU A 446 30.16 8.38 14.42
CA GLU A 446 29.11 7.65 13.70
C GLU A 446 29.56 7.26 12.29
N ARG A 447 30.23 8.17 11.58
CA ARG A 447 30.82 7.90 10.26
C ARG A 447 31.88 6.79 10.33
N GLU A 448 32.71 6.80 11.37
CA GLU A 448 33.69 5.76 11.63
C GLU A 448 33.02 4.40 11.89
N MET A 449 32.00 4.35 12.76
CA MET A 449 31.24 3.12 13.01
C MET A 449 30.59 2.56 11.74
N VAL A 450 29.99 3.41 10.91
CA VAL A 450 29.44 2.99 9.61
C VAL A 450 30.54 2.43 8.70
N ALA A 451 31.71 3.07 8.61
CA ALA A 451 32.80 2.57 7.78
C ALA A 451 33.27 1.17 8.18
N TYR A 452 33.41 0.88 9.48
CA TYR A 452 33.76 -0.45 9.95
C TYR A 452 32.62 -1.46 9.79
N HIS A 453 31.37 -1.02 9.93
CA HIS A 453 30.20 -1.85 9.67
C HIS A 453 30.18 -2.33 8.20
N GLU A 454 30.29 -1.40 7.26
CA GLU A 454 30.32 -1.72 5.82
C GLU A 454 31.57 -2.51 5.42
N ALA A 455 32.73 -2.22 6.03
CA ALA A 455 33.94 -3.00 5.85
C ALA A 455 33.76 -4.44 6.37
N GLY A 456 32.99 -4.64 7.45
CA GLY A 456 32.65 -5.94 8.00
C GLY A 456 31.90 -6.82 6.99
N HIS A 457 30.84 -6.30 6.38
CA HIS A 457 30.14 -6.99 5.29
C HIS A 457 31.08 -7.31 4.13
N THR A 458 31.93 -6.35 3.76
CA THR A 458 32.88 -6.48 2.66
C THR A 458 33.89 -7.61 2.89
N ILE A 459 34.54 -7.65 4.05
CA ILE A 459 35.55 -8.68 4.37
C ILE A 459 34.91 -10.07 4.38
N VAL A 460 33.77 -10.22 5.04
CA VAL A 460 33.08 -11.51 5.09
C VAL A 460 32.65 -11.96 3.69
N GLY A 461 32.11 -11.07 2.87
CA GLY A 461 31.73 -11.37 1.49
C GLY A 461 32.92 -11.66 0.56
N MET A 462 34.10 -11.10 0.84
CA MET A 462 35.32 -11.41 0.09
C MET A 462 35.88 -12.79 0.44
N VAL A 463 35.79 -13.19 1.70
CA VAL A 463 36.22 -14.52 2.17
C VAL A 463 35.24 -15.60 1.74
N LEU A 464 33.94 -15.37 1.96
CA LEU A 464 32.84 -16.27 1.58
C LEU A 464 32.36 -15.91 0.18
N SER A 465 33.16 -16.28 -0.82
CA SER A 465 32.96 -15.86 -2.20
C SER A 465 32.20 -16.87 -3.07
N ASP A 466 31.68 -17.98 -2.54
CA ASP A 466 31.17 -19.07 -3.38
C ASP A 466 29.95 -18.65 -4.20
N ALA A 467 28.96 -18.03 -3.57
CA ALA A 467 27.73 -17.59 -4.25
C ALA A 467 27.76 -16.14 -4.75
N ARG A 468 28.46 -15.24 -4.04
CA ARG A 468 28.36 -13.78 -4.25
C ARG A 468 29.74 -13.13 -4.33
N ILE A 469 29.79 -11.99 -5.01
CA ILE A 469 30.96 -11.11 -5.10
C ILE A 469 30.61 -9.73 -4.57
N VAL A 470 31.56 -9.12 -3.87
CA VAL A 470 31.40 -7.73 -3.42
C VAL A 470 31.65 -6.81 -4.61
N HIS A 471 30.62 -6.07 -5.00
CA HIS A 471 30.69 -5.21 -6.18
C HIS A 471 31.05 -3.76 -5.83
N LYS A 472 30.43 -3.23 -4.78
CA LYS A 472 30.60 -1.84 -4.36
C LYS A 472 30.29 -1.70 -2.88
N VAL A 473 31.03 -0.84 -2.18
CA VAL A 473 30.74 -0.48 -0.79
C VAL A 473 30.82 1.04 -0.63
N THR A 474 29.87 1.63 0.09
CA THR A 474 29.81 3.07 0.32
C THR A 474 29.32 3.41 1.72
N ILE A 475 29.87 4.48 2.29
CA ILE A 475 29.45 5.07 3.57
C ILE A 475 28.62 6.34 3.36
N VAL A 476 28.20 6.62 2.13
CA VAL A 476 27.36 7.77 1.81
C VAL A 476 25.91 7.44 2.20
N PRO A 477 25.28 8.21 3.10
CA PRO A 477 23.93 7.93 3.56
C PRO A 477 22.93 8.06 2.40
N ARG A 478 22.09 7.04 2.21
CA ARG A 478 21.02 7.02 1.21
C ARG A 478 19.70 6.61 1.86
N GLY A 479 18.64 7.39 1.62
CA GLY A 479 17.32 7.10 2.18
C GLY A 479 17.33 6.98 3.72
N ARG A 480 17.18 5.75 4.22
CA ARG A 480 17.25 5.36 5.65
C ARG A 480 18.57 4.70 6.05
N ALA A 481 19.39 4.28 5.09
CA ALA A 481 20.66 3.59 5.32
C ALA A 481 21.81 4.59 5.61
N GLY A 482 22.69 4.25 6.54
CA GLY A 482 23.90 5.02 6.88
C GLY A 482 25.06 4.77 5.91
N GLY A 483 25.17 3.54 5.44
CA GLY A 483 26.03 3.05 4.36
C GLY A 483 25.38 1.81 3.75
N TYR A 484 25.99 1.23 2.73
CA TYR A 484 25.59 -0.09 2.22
C TYR A 484 26.72 -0.75 1.41
N ALA A 485 26.72 -2.08 1.41
CA ALA A 485 27.53 -2.93 0.55
C ALA A 485 26.63 -3.67 -0.45
N ILE A 486 26.91 -3.51 -1.75
CA ILE A 486 26.23 -4.26 -2.82
C ILE A 486 27.02 -5.55 -3.08
N MET A 487 26.37 -6.68 -2.81
CA MET A 487 26.87 -8.01 -3.15
C MET A 487 26.05 -8.57 -4.32
N LEU A 488 26.72 -8.88 -5.44
CA LEU A 488 26.08 -9.45 -6.62
C LEU A 488 26.27 -10.97 -6.65
N PRO A 489 25.24 -11.75 -7.05
CA PRO A 489 25.43 -13.17 -7.30
C PRO A 489 26.36 -13.38 -8.50
N LYS A 490 27.22 -14.41 -8.45
CA LYS A 490 28.10 -14.75 -9.58
C LYS A 490 27.30 -15.20 -10.81
N GLU A 491 26.20 -15.90 -10.57
CA GLU A 491 25.31 -16.44 -11.58
C GLU A 491 23.86 -16.29 -11.11
N ASP A 492 22.95 -15.95 -12.02
CA ASP A 492 21.50 -15.98 -11.78
C ASP A 492 21.06 -17.45 -11.68
N ARG A 493 21.18 -18.05 -10.49
CA ARG A 493 20.79 -19.44 -10.20
C ARG A 493 19.47 -19.49 -9.44
N PHE A 494 18.63 -20.47 -9.79
CA PHE A 494 17.37 -20.73 -9.11
C PHE A 494 17.54 -21.61 -7.86
N LEU A 495 18.59 -22.43 -7.81
CA LEU A 495 18.84 -23.38 -6.72
C LEU A 495 19.98 -22.86 -5.86
N MET A 496 19.74 -22.75 -4.55
CA MET A 496 20.74 -22.41 -3.55
C MET A 496 20.96 -23.59 -2.60
N THR A 497 22.21 -23.86 -2.26
CA THR A 497 22.59 -24.89 -1.29
C THR A 497 22.50 -24.37 0.14
N LYS A 498 22.46 -25.29 1.12
CA LYS A 498 22.48 -24.95 2.55
C LYS A 498 23.70 -24.10 2.91
N ASP A 499 24.87 -24.42 2.36
CA ASP A 499 26.11 -23.71 2.65
C ASP A 499 26.07 -22.29 2.09
N GLU A 500 25.64 -22.10 0.84
CA GLU A 500 25.51 -20.76 0.23
C GLU A 500 24.53 -19.85 1.01
N LEU A 501 23.42 -20.42 1.51
CA LEU A 501 22.47 -19.69 2.35
C LEU A 501 23.08 -19.31 3.71
N LEU A 502 23.82 -20.23 4.35
CA LEU A 502 24.54 -19.94 5.59
C LEU A 502 25.60 -18.87 5.38
N GLU A 503 26.33 -18.90 4.27
CA GLU A 503 27.30 -17.85 3.92
C GLU A 503 26.65 -16.48 3.76
N GLN A 504 25.46 -16.43 3.15
CA GLN A 504 24.69 -15.18 3.06
C GLN A 504 24.31 -14.65 4.45
N VAL A 505 23.91 -15.53 5.37
CA VAL A 505 23.62 -15.16 6.77
C VAL A 505 24.88 -14.63 7.45
N VAL A 506 26.02 -15.31 7.29
CA VAL A 506 27.30 -14.88 7.87
C VAL A 506 27.71 -13.50 7.32
N GLY A 507 27.51 -13.27 6.01
CA GLY A 507 27.72 -11.98 5.35
C GLY A 507 26.85 -10.85 5.92
N LEU A 508 25.56 -11.12 6.19
CA LEU A 508 24.66 -10.16 6.84
C LEU A 508 25.09 -9.85 8.28
N LEU A 509 25.61 -10.83 9.02
CA LEU A 509 26.08 -10.59 10.40
C LEU A 509 27.46 -9.91 10.47
N GLY A 510 28.17 -9.78 9.35
CA GLY A 510 29.51 -9.21 9.28
C GLY A 510 29.60 -7.78 9.82
N GLY A 511 28.61 -6.93 9.51
CA GLY A 511 28.59 -5.53 9.97
C GLY A 511 28.47 -5.41 11.49
N ARG A 512 27.52 -6.13 12.11
CA ARG A 512 27.39 -6.21 13.57
C ARG A 512 28.68 -6.69 14.23
N VAL A 513 29.26 -7.77 13.71
CA VAL A 513 30.47 -8.36 14.31
C VAL A 513 31.66 -7.41 14.24
N ALA A 514 31.82 -6.67 13.14
CA ALA A 514 32.87 -5.67 13.02
C ALA A 514 32.75 -4.56 14.09
N GLU A 515 31.52 -4.10 14.37
CA GLU A 515 31.28 -3.14 15.46
C GLU A 515 31.70 -3.69 16.82
N GLU A 516 31.35 -4.94 17.12
CA GLU A 516 31.68 -5.58 18.39
C GLU A 516 33.20 -5.78 18.56
N VAL A 517 33.90 -6.25 17.53
CA VAL A 517 35.34 -6.55 17.59
C VAL A 517 36.19 -5.29 17.67
N VAL A 518 35.77 -4.20 17.01
CA VAL A 518 36.55 -2.96 16.93
C VAL A 518 36.19 -1.99 18.04
N PHE A 519 34.89 -1.74 18.27
CA PHE A 519 34.42 -0.70 19.19
C PHE A 519 33.87 -1.25 20.50
N ASN A 520 33.63 -2.56 20.61
CA ASN A 520 33.00 -3.20 21.77
C ASN A 520 31.66 -2.53 22.13
N VAL A 521 30.88 -2.16 21.12
CA VAL A 521 29.53 -1.60 21.24
C VAL A 521 28.57 -2.28 20.27
N GLN A 522 27.29 -2.20 20.57
CA GLN A 522 26.22 -2.69 19.71
C GLN A 522 25.35 -1.50 19.29
N THR A 523 25.27 -1.22 17.99
CA THR A 523 24.45 -0.14 17.44
C THR A 523 23.06 -0.62 17.01
N THR A 524 22.15 0.30 16.70
CA THR A 524 20.85 -0.02 16.08
C THR A 524 20.92 -0.16 14.56
N GLY A 525 22.09 0.07 13.93
CA GLY A 525 22.26 0.06 12.47
C GLY A 525 22.07 -1.33 11.84
N ALA A 526 22.43 -2.38 12.56
CA ALA A 526 22.34 -3.77 12.09
C ALA A 526 20.92 -4.38 12.09
N SER A 527 19.87 -3.62 12.41
CA SER A 527 18.51 -4.17 12.61
C SER A 527 17.96 -4.85 11.35
N ASN A 528 18.17 -4.25 10.19
CA ASN A 528 17.76 -4.79 8.90
C ASN A 528 18.55 -6.07 8.52
N ASP A 529 19.81 -6.16 8.93
CA ASP A 529 20.62 -7.36 8.68
C ASP A 529 20.14 -8.54 9.52
N PHE A 530 19.78 -8.28 10.78
CA PHE A 530 19.16 -9.29 11.65
C PHE A 530 17.80 -9.75 11.12
N GLU A 531 16.97 -8.83 10.64
CA GLU A 531 15.66 -9.17 10.08
C GLU A 531 15.81 -10.10 8.87
N GLN A 532 16.70 -9.75 7.93
CA GLN A 532 16.98 -10.57 6.75
C GLN A 532 17.62 -11.91 7.12
N ALA A 533 18.62 -11.92 8.00
CA ALA A 533 19.31 -13.15 8.43
C ALA A 533 18.35 -14.11 9.17
N THR A 534 17.51 -13.56 10.05
CA THR A 534 16.52 -14.35 10.80
C THR A 534 15.45 -14.89 9.87
N GLY A 535 14.96 -14.09 8.93
CA GLY A 535 13.99 -14.54 7.92
C GLY A 535 14.55 -15.68 7.07
N LEU A 536 15.79 -15.55 6.61
CA LEU A 536 16.45 -16.57 5.80
C LEU A 536 16.66 -17.88 6.56
N ILE A 537 17.16 -17.82 7.80
CA ILE A 537 17.29 -19.01 8.64
C ILE A 537 15.93 -19.63 8.96
N ARG A 538 14.91 -18.82 9.23
CA ARG A 538 13.56 -19.34 9.48
C ARG A 538 13.07 -20.12 8.26
N SER A 539 13.14 -19.56 7.06
CA SER A 539 12.76 -20.28 5.82
C SER A 539 13.63 -21.53 5.58
N MET A 540 14.93 -21.51 5.91
CA MET A 540 15.76 -22.73 5.88
C MET A 540 15.21 -23.83 6.78
N VAL A 541 14.73 -23.47 7.97
CA VAL A 541 14.21 -24.42 8.95
C VAL A 541 12.78 -24.86 8.64
N THR A 542 11.90 -23.92 8.28
CA THR A 542 10.45 -24.15 8.18
C THR A 542 9.95 -24.46 6.77
N GLU A 543 10.62 -23.96 5.73
CA GLU A 543 10.20 -24.12 4.33
C GLU A 543 11.09 -25.11 3.57
N TYR A 544 12.41 -25.00 3.71
CA TYR A 544 13.36 -25.79 2.90
C TYR A 544 13.77 -27.12 3.55
N GLY A 545 13.42 -27.35 4.82
CA GLY A 545 13.76 -28.58 5.53
C GLY A 545 15.26 -28.79 5.72
N MET A 546 16.03 -27.72 5.92
CA MET A 546 17.50 -27.74 6.05
C MET A 546 17.99 -27.91 7.51
N SER A 547 17.09 -28.18 8.46
CA SER A 547 17.43 -28.50 9.85
C SER A 547 17.55 -30.00 10.05
N ASP A 548 18.67 -30.45 10.64
CA ASP A 548 18.90 -31.86 10.93
C ASP A 548 17.99 -32.39 12.06
N LYS A 549 17.49 -31.52 12.93
CA LYS A 549 16.59 -31.92 14.04
C LYS A 549 15.14 -32.03 13.62
N LEU A 550 14.67 -31.07 12.82
CA LEU A 550 13.27 -31.01 12.37
C LEU A 550 13.06 -31.85 11.09
N GLY A 551 14.14 -32.18 10.38
CA GLY A 551 14.10 -33.02 9.19
C GLY A 551 13.54 -32.30 7.97
N THR A 552 13.29 -33.07 6.92
CA THR A 552 12.84 -32.58 5.61
C THR A 552 11.31 -32.43 5.56
N VAL A 553 10.76 -31.59 6.45
CA VAL A 553 9.31 -31.31 6.54
C VAL A 553 9.07 -29.82 6.38
N GLN A 554 8.02 -29.47 5.64
CA GLN A 554 7.57 -28.09 5.51
C GLN A 554 6.57 -27.76 6.63
N TYR A 555 6.97 -26.89 7.56
CA TYR A 555 6.17 -26.43 8.70
C TYR A 555 5.44 -25.12 8.42
N GLU A 556 6.07 -24.24 7.68
CA GLU A 556 5.50 -22.98 7.20
C GLU A 556 5.48 -23.00 5.67
N GLY A 557 4.41 -22.47 5.08
CA GLY A 557 4.26 -22.38 3.64
C GLY A 557 4.01 -20.94 3.23
N ASN A 558 4.57 -20.56 2.08
CA ASN A 558 4.43 -19.23 1.49
C ASN A 558 3.02 -19.00 0.87
N HIS A 559 1.98 -19.51 1.53
CA HIS A 559 0.60 -19.12 1.25
C HIS A 559 0.32 -17.91 2.14
N GLN A 560 0.47 -16.70 1.58
CA GLN A 560 0.12 -15.48 2.29
C GLN A 560 -1.30 -15.60 2.83
N VAL A 561 -1.37 -15.71 4.15
CA VAL A 561 -2.56 -16.09 4.85
C VAL A 561 -3.59 -14.96 4.74
N PHE A 562 -4.75 -15.33 4.22
CA PHE A 562 -5.87 -14.43 3.96
C PHE A 562 -6.39 -13.88 5.30
N VAL A 563 -6.19 -12.59 5.55
CA VAL A 563 -6.66 -11.87 6.76
C VAL A 563 -8.14 -12.14 7.10
N GLY A 564 -8.99 -12.49 6.12
CA GLY A 564 -10.40 -12.85 6.35
C GLY A 564 -10.68 -14.31 6.72
N ARG A 565 -9.69 -15.21 6.74
CA ARG A 565 -9.78 -16.57 7.30
C ARG A 565 -9.21 -16.66 8.72
N ASP A 566 -8.48 -15.64 9.16
CA ASP A 566 -7.40 -15.81 10.15
C ASP A 566 -7.61 -15.17 11.50
N TYR A 567 -8.84 -14.81 11.87
CA TYR A 567 -9.10 -14.54 13.30
C TYR A 567 -8.90 -15.78 14.21
N GLY A 568 -8.44 -16.91 13.66
CA GLY A 568 -8.03 -18.08 14.41
C GLY A 568 -7.20 -19.10 13.63
N GLN A 569 -6.12 -18.69 12.94
CA GLN A 569 -5.18 -19.71 12.46
C GLN A 569 -4.32 -20.26 13.60
N THR A 570 -4.63 -21.51 13.95
CA THR A 570 -3.76 -22.40 14.69
C THR A 570 -2.51 -22.64 13.83
N LYS A 571 -1.31 -22.44 14.41
CA LYS A 571 -0.07 -22.91 13.80
C LYS A 571 -0.27 -24.36 13.36
N ALA A 572 0.16 -24.73 12.15
CA ALA A 572 -0.01 -26.09 11.61
C ALA A 572 0.79 -27.16 12.37
N TYR A 573 1.53 -26.74 13.40
CA TYR A 573 2.44 -27.54 14.20
C TYR A 573 2.25 -27.23 15.69
N SER A 574 2.62 -28.18 16.55
CA SER A 574 2.48 -28.05 17.99
C SER A 574 3.41 -26.98 18.57
N GLU A 575 3.11 -26.49 19.78
CA GLU A 575 4.00 -25.56 20.49
C GLU A 575 5.39 -26.16 20.78
N ASP A 576 5.50 -27.49 20.91
CA ASP A 576 6.80 -28.16 21.03
C ASP A 576 7.64 -28.00 19.75
N ILE A 577 7.02 -28.19 18.57
CA ILE A 577 7.68 -27.93 17.29
C ILE A 577 8.02 -26.44 17.14
N ALA A 578 7.13 -25.54 17.57
CA ALA A 578 7.40 -24.10 17.57
C ALA A 578 8.66 -23.76 18.40
N TYR A 579 8.76 -24.33 19.60
CA TYR A 579 9.93 -24.18 20.47
C TYR A 579 11.20 -24.74 19.80
N GLN A 580 11.10 -25.90 19.15
CA GLN A 580 12.22 -26.50 18.42
C GLN A 580 12.67 -25.62 17.24
N ILE A 581 11.74 -25.06 16.47
CA ILE A 581 12.04 -24.10 15.38
C ILE A 581 12.82 -22.91 15.95
N ASP A 582 12.31 -22.25 16.99
CA ASP A 582 12.95 -21.06 17.56
C ASP A 582 14.32 -21.38 18.21
N SER A 583 14.49 -22.61 18.71
CA SER A 583 15.78 -23.10 19.22
C SER A 583 16.78 -23.34 18.09
N GLU A 584 16.34 -23.94 16.99
CA GLU A 584 17.17 -24.17 15.80
C GLU A 584 17.58 -22.85 15.13
N VAL A 585 16.65 -21.89 14.99
CA VAL A 585 16.94 -20.56 14.47
C VAL A 585 18.00 -19.86 15.33
N ARG A 586 17.85 -19.85 16.66
CA ARG A 586 18.85 -19.28 17.58
C ARG A 586 20.20 -19.96 17.46
N ARG A 587 20.24 -21.29 17.35
CA ARG A 587 21.49 -22.03 17.18
C ARG A 587 22.20 -21.62 15.90
N MET A 588 21.51 -21.65 14.75
CA MET A 588 22.10 -21.30 13.46
C MET A 588 22.54 -19.83 13.39
N MET A 589 21.77 -18.90 13.98
CA MET A 589 22.17 -17.50 14.10
C MET A 589 23.46 -17.34 14.92
N ASN A 590 23.57 -18.03 16.06
CA ASN A 590 24.76 -17.99 16.90
C ASN A 590 25.98 -18.60 16.19
N ASP A 591 25.81 -19.72 15.51
CA ASP A 591 26.89 -20.37 14.74
C ASP A 591 27.39 -19.44 13.62
N ALA A 592 26.46 -18.78 12.91
CA ALA A 592 26.80 -17.80 11.88
C ALA A 592 27.53 -16.57 12.46
N HIS A 593 27.09 -16.08 13.63
CA HIS A 593 27.74 -14.98 14.34
C HIS A 593 29.17 -15.33 14.79
N ILE A 594 29.38 -16.53 15.31
CA ILE A 594 30.70 -17.03 15.70
C ILE A 594 31.61 -17.14 14.48
N ARG A 595 31.11 -17.69 13.37
CA ARG A 595 31.86 -17.80 12.12
C ARG A 595 32.23 -16.42 11.55
N ALA A 596 31.31 -15.47 11.57
CA ALA A 596 31.60 -14.08 11.19
C ALA A 596 32.69 -13.49 12.08
N ARG A 597 32.64 -13.71 13.41
CA ARG A 597 33.68 -13.23 14.34
C ARG A 597 35.05 -13.80 14.04
N GLN A 598 35.14 -15.10 13.78
CA GLN A 598 36.41 -15.75 13.40
C GLN A 598 37.00 -15.10 12.13
N ILE A 599 36.19 -14.93 11.08
CA ILE A 599 36.64 -14.32 9.82
C ILE A 599 37.12 -12.88 10.05
N ILE A 600 36.37 -12.08 10.81
CA ILE A 600 36.73 -10.69 11.10
C ILE A 600 37.99 -10.57 11.95
N GLU A 601 38.19 -11.47 12.92
CA GLU A 601 39.40 -11.50 13.76
C GLU A 601 40.64 -11.96 12.96
N GLU A 602 40.49 -12.96 12.09
CA GLU A 602 41.55 -13.45 11.21
C GLU A 602 42.00 -12.39 10.19
N HIS A 603 41.07 -11.57 9.70
CA HIS A 603 41.30 -10.54 8.69
C HIS A 603 41.26 -9.10 9.24
N ARG A 604 41.64 -8.91 10.51
CA ARG A 604 41.55 -7.62 11.21
C ARG A 604 42.39 -6.51 10.56
N GLU A 605 43.55 -6.85 10.01
CA GLU A 605 44.40 -5.86 9.33
C GLU A 605 43.75 -5.33 8.05
N GLN A 606 43.17 -6.23 7.25
CA GLN A 606 42.44 -5.88 6.03
C GLN A 606 41.17 -5.08 6.35
N LEU A 607 40.46 -5.43 7.44
CA LEU A 607 39.29 -4.66 7.90
C LEU A 607 39.66 -3.21 8.18
N ASN A 608 40.71 -2.98 8.97
CA ASN A 608 41.17 -1.63 9.31
C ASN A 608 41.56 -0.86 8.05
N LEU A 609 42.30 -1.49 7.14
CA LEU A 609 42.73 -0.87 5.88
C LEU A 609 41.54 -0.44 5.01
N ILE A 610 40.54 -1.32 4.84
CA ILE A 610 39.34 -1.02 4.05
C ILE A 610 38.52 0.09 4.72
N ALA A 611 38.34 0.05 6.05
CA ALA A 611 37.61 1.07 6.79
C ALA A 611 38.28 2.45 6.70
N GLU A 612 39.60 2.52 6.84
CA GLU A 612 40.37 3.77 6.67
C GLU A 612 40.21 4.33 5.25
N LYS A 613 40.31 3.47 4.23
CA LYS A 613 40.12 3.89 2.83
C LYS A 613 38.68 4.31 2.54
N LEU A 614 37.68 3.71 3.18
CA LEU A 614 36.29 4.15 3.11
C LEU A 614 36.09 5.54 3.72
N LEU A 615 36.78 5.84 4.81
CA LEU A 615 36.73 7.18 5.41
C LEU A 615 37.38 8.25 4.54
N GLU A 616 38.40 7.89 3.75
CA GLU A 616 39.06 8.77 2.79
C GLU A 616 38.25 8.98 1.50
N LEU A 617 37.76 7.91 0.88
CA LEU A 617 37.18 7.92 -0.47
C LEU A 617 35.64 7.87 -0.50
N GLU A 618 35.00 7.59 0.64
CA GLU A 618 33.55 7.37 0.82
C GLU A 618 32.97 6.15 0.11
N THR A 619 33.56 5.72 -1.00
CA THR A 619 33.08 4.62 -1.86
C THR A 619 34.26 3.85 -2.42
N LEU A 620 34.16 2.52 -2.43
CA LEU A 620 35.14 1.62 -3.03
C LEU A 620 34.44 0.67 -4.01
N ASP A 621 35.04 0.49 -5.18
CA ASP A 621 34.57 -0.45 -6.21
C ASP A 621 35.24 -1.82 -6.07
N GLU A 622 34.66 -2.85 -6.68
CA GLU A 622 35.13 -4.25 -6.66
C GLU A 622 36.65 -4.40 -6.88
N LYS A 623 37.19 -3.74 -7.91
CA LYS A 623 38.63 -3.84 -8.25
C LYS A 623 39.50 -3.29 -7.13
N THR A 624 39.07 -2.19 -6.52
CA THR A 624 39.79 -1.55 -5.41
C THR A 624 39.70 -2.40 -4.16
N ILE A 625 38.51 -2.92 -3.83
CA ILE A 625 38.30 -3.83 -2.71
C ILE A 625 39.18 -5.07 -2.84
N ARG A 626 39.18 -5.71 -4.01
CA ARG A 626 40.00 -6.91 -4.29
C ARG A 626 41.49 -6.61 -4.15
N SER A 627 41.96 -5.49 -4.72
CA SER A 627 43.36 -5.07 -4.61
C SER A 627 43.76 -4.82 -3.15
N LEU A 628 42.93 -4.13 -2.38
CA LEU A 628 43.17 -3.86 -0.96
C LEU A 628 43.18 -5.15 -0.13
N PHE A 629 42.30 -6.10 -0.44
CA PHE A 629 42.24 -7.38 0.25
C PHE A 629 43.43 -8.29 -0.05
N GLU A 630 43.83 -8.41 -1.32
CA GLU A 630 44.88 -9.35 -1.76
C GLU A 630 46.30 -8.79 -1.61
N THR A 631 46.51 -7.49 -1.91
CA THR A 631 47.85 -6.89 -1.99
C THR A 631 48.12 -5.82 -0.94
N GLY A 632 47.08 -5.34 -0.25
CA GLY A 632 47.16 -4.22 0.68
C GLY A 632 47.48 -2.88 0.03
N GLN A 633 47.45 -2.80 -1.31
CA GLN A 633 47.79 -1.60 -2.08
C GLN A 633 46.65 -1.18 -3.01
N MET A 634 46.56 0.13 -3.24
CA MET A 634 45.61 0.71 -4.20
C MET A 634 46.07 0.39 -5.64
N PRO A 635 45.15 0.07 -6.56
CA PRO A 635 45.50 -0.18 -7.96
C PRO A 635 46.08 1.09 -8.61
N SER A 636 47.15 0.94 -9.39
CA SER A 636 47.90 2.04 -10.02
C SER A 636 47.10 2.84 -11.08
N ASP A 637 46.01 2.27 -11.58
CA ASP A 637 45.13 2.84 -12.60
C ASP A 637 43.80 3.36 -12.01
N SER A 638 43.81 3.96 -10.80
CA SER A 638 42.64 4.66 -10.31
C SER A 638 42.46 5.98 -11.07
N ASN A 639 41.94 5.92 -12.29
CA ASN A 639 41.06 6.97 -12.79
C ASN A 639 39.79 6.92 -11.94
N THR A 640 39.91 7.32 -10.68
CA THR A 640 38.79 7.77 -9.86
C THR A 640 38.33 9.07 -10.51
N GLU A 641 37.52 8.94 -11.56
CA GLU A 641 36.60 10.02 -11.90
C GLU A 641 35.75 10.20 -10.64
N GLU A 642 36.13 11.18 -9.82
CA GLU A 642 35.36 11.67 -8.68
C GLU A 642 33.89 11.64 -9.10
N TYR A 643 33.06 10.83 -8.43
CA TYR A 643 31.61 10.93 -8.58
C TYR A 643 31.25 12.40 -8.30
N PRO A 644 30.93 13.23 -9.31
CA PRO A 644 30.92 14.66 -9.12
C PRO A 644 29.76 14.97 -8.17
N SER A 645 30.08 15.66 -7.07
CA SER A 645 29.12 15.97 -6.03
C SER A 645 27.86 16.62 -6.59
N GLU A 646 26.71 15.99 -6.37
CA GLU A 646 25.42 16.64 -6.56
C GLU A 646 25.34 17.78 -5.54
N LYS A 647 25.57 19.03 -5.96
CA LYS A 647 25.04 20.18 -5.21
C LYS A 647 23.54 20.21 -5.51
N ALA A 648 22.72 20.00 -4.49
CA ALA A 648 21.29 20.25 -4.59
C ALA A 648 21.09 21.73 -4.91
N GLN A 649 20.85 22.06 -6.19
CA GLN A 649 20.50 23.41 -6.57
C GLN A 649 19.14 23.73 -5.95
N SER A 650 19.06 24.87 -5.27
CA SER A 650 17.78 25.41 -4.81
C SER A 650 16.83 25.56 -6.01
N PHE A 651 15.52 25.44 -5.79
CA PHE A 651 14.51 25.71 -6.83
C PHE A 651 14.73 27.08 -7.51
N GLU A 652 15.18 28.09 -6.76
CA GLU A 652 15.52 29.39 -7.31
C GLU A 652 16.79 29.38 -8.18
N GLU A 653 17.79 28.57 -7.83
CA GLU A 653 19.02 28.43 -8.63
C GLU A 653 18.75 27.66 -9.92
N ALA A 654 17.94 26.59 -9.86
CA ALA A 654 17.51 25.85 -11.03
C ALA A 654 16.67 26.74 -11.96
N LYS A 655 15.77 27.57 -11.41
CA LYS A 655 14.99 28.55 -12.18
C LYS A 655 15.89 29.60 -12.84
N ARG A 656 16.84 30.19 -12.12
CA ARG A 656 17.80 31.16 -12.69
C ARG A 656 18.70 30.53 -13.75
N ALA A 657 19.11 29.28 -13.58
CA ALA A 657 19.89 28.56 -14.58
C ALA A 657 19.08 28.29 -15.86
N LEU A 658 17.78 28.01 -15.72
CA LEU A 658 16.86 27.84 -16.85
C LEU A 658 16.62 29.17 -17.58
N GLU A 659 16.34 30.25 -16.84
CA GLU A 659 16.21 31.61 -17.38
C GLU A 659 17.47 32.06 -18.14
N LYS A 660 18.66 31.72 -17.63
CA LYS A 660 19.93 32.02 -18.29
C LYS A 660 20.12 31.21 -19.59
N LYS A 661 19.77 29.93 -19.60
CA LYS A 661 19.78 29.09 -20.80
C LYS A 661 18.76 29.53 -21.86
N GLU A 662 17.60 30.02 -21.43
CA GLU A 662 16.61 30.60 -22.33
C GLU A 662 17.09 31.92 -22.93
N ALA A 663 17.76 32.77 -22.14
CA ALA A 663 18.38 34.01 -22.62
C ALA A 663 19.52 33.73 -23.62
N GLU A 664 20.33 32.69 -23.40
CA GLU A 664 21.41 32.27 -24.32
C GLU A 664 20.90 31.64 -25.62
N LYS A 665 19.65 31.13 -25.67
CA LYS A 665 19.02 30.62 -26.91
C LYS A 665 18.39 31.71 -27.78
N ILE A 666 18.21 32.92 -27.24
CA ILE A 666 17.60 34.07 -27.92
C ILE A 666 18.66 34.91 -28.66
N HIS A 667 19.95 34.68 -28.38
CA HIS A 667 21.09 35.20 -29.14
C HIS A 667 21.65 34.12 -30.07
#